data_AF-A0A0Q5J7B8-F1
#
_entry.id   AF-A0A0Q5J7B8-F1
#
_cell.length_a   1.000
_cell.length_b   1.000
_cell.length_c   1.000
_cell.angle_alpha   90.00
_cell.angle_beta   90.00
_cell.angle_gamma   90.00
#
_symmetry.space_group_name_H-M   'P 1'
#
loop_
_entity.id
_entity.type
_entity.pdbx_description
1 polymer ?
#
loop_
_entity_poly.entity_id
_entity_poly.type
_entity_poly.pdbx_seq_one_letter_code
_entity_poly.pdbx_strand_id
1 'polypeptide(L)'
;MRHLGWARLLARATVVALTLAGGVVALPTVAGAAEPAVTSKYVPLAPTRILDTRVGLGAPLARPAAGALVEVQITGRGGVPETGVAAVALNVVVTNPRQLGYVQALPTGRGTPGASSNINVFYPGQTASNLITVPVGDGGSISLYDVAGGDLVVDVSGYFAHTAQSADGRYHALSPVRVVDSRDRTGLPALTPPPGPTAPPYPGDVYNCGDFSTWAAANAAFWEYYPHYGDVFRLDGNNDLIPCESLSGKPSSPQPPPAPPGPPPFDPNPRPAPAETLTVQLTGRGGVPSSDVSSVAMTVTATQSRSAGFIQVIPTGGGTPLGTTSNVNLTSAGQTVANLVVVPLGAGGNVSFYTSSGAHVIVDVVGYFTDQNATASSTGLFVPVTPGRLLDSRTGPAPAGGSQAALSPSGQLGVPTSGVSAVFVNATATQTTGAGYLQLFPEGRGVAGASSSVNFTGAGETVANASIGALGDGDRVTLYTSTRAHMLVDVLGYFTSESSVDPVLEGLQVRGAGEPSVTYDRATWNHWTDADGDCQDTRAEVLIAESTGPVVLTADGCSVVSGTWVDPFSGLTWHQASDLDIDHLVPLKNAHDSGAWSWGATTKETYANDLTNPDALVAVEDGLNQSKGSRGPDEWKPPAEDAWCGYATAWATVKQDSALTVTQSELDALETMLATC
;
A
#
# COMPACT_ATOMS: atom_id res chain seq x y z
N MET A 1 -84.37 -17.93 28.57
CA MET A 1 -83.35 -18.53 27.68
C MET A 1 -82.28 -17.45 27.49
N ARG A 2 -81.16 -17.44 28.24
CA ARG A 2 -79.91 -18.24 28.08
C ARG A 2 -79.22 -17.93 26.72
N HIS A 3 -77.95 -17.50 26.58
CA HIS A 3 -76.78 -17.14 27.43
C HIS A 3 -75.72 -16.42 26.53
N LEU A 4 -74.67 -15.66 26.91
CA LEU A 4 -74.25 -14.94 28.15
C LEU A 4 -73.10 -13.89 27.88
N GLY A 5 -73.38 -12.58 27.97
CA GLY A 5 -72.37 -11.50 28.21
C GLY A 5 -71.32 -11.21 27.11
N TRP A 6 -70.35 -10.31 27.30
CA TRP A 6 -69.96 -9.51 28.49
C TRP A 6 -69.70 -8.02 28.15
N ALA A 7 -69.71 -7.14 29.16
CA ALA A 7 -69.49 -5.69 29.02
C ALA A 7 -68.07 -5.25 29.47
N ARG A 8 -67.68 -4.02 29.09
CA ARG A 8 -66.39 -3.39 29.45
C ARG A 8 -66.32 -3.05 30.95
N LEU A 9 -65.15 -3.19 31.56
CA LEU A 9 -64.73 -2.39 32.72
C LEU A 9 -63.34 -1.79 32.47
N LEU A 10 -63.12 -0.59 33.01
CA LEU A 10 -61.82 0.08 33.04
C LEU A 10 -61.11 -0.26 34.36
N ALA A 11 -59.83 -0.62 34.28
CA ALA A 11 -58.93 -0.68 35.43
C ALA A 11 -57.68 0.16 35.11
N ARG A 12 -57.30 1.05 36.04
CA ARG A 12 -56.02 1.77 35.97
C ARG A 12 -54.91 0.85 36.48
N ALA A 13 -53.84 0.70 35.71
CA ALA A 13 -52.60 0.08 36.18
C ALA A 13 -51.57 1.17 36.50
N THR A 14 -51.04 1.16 37.72
CA THR A 14 -50.02 2.12 38.16
C THR A 14 -48.66 1.69 37.66
N VAL A 15 -47.90 2.59 37.02
CA VAL A 15 -46.51 2.32 36.65
C VAL A 15 -45.64 2.42 37.92
N VAL A 16 -45.06 1.28 38.32
CA VAL A 16 -43.98 1.25 39.33
C VAL A 16 -42.66 1.18 38.57
N ALA A 17 -41.85 2.23 38.68
CA ALA A 17 -40.50 2.22 38.14
C ALA A 17 -39.59 1.38 39.06
N LEU A 18 -39.10 0.24 38.58
CA LEU A 18 -38.14 -0.60 39.30
C LEU A 18 -36.75 -0.43 38.68
N THR A 19 -35.91 0.36 39.34
CA THR A 19 -34.51 0.58 38.94
C THR A 19 -33.66 -0.66 39.25
N LEU A 20 -33.55 -1.57 38.29
CA LEU A 20 -32.57 -2.67 38.34
C LEU A 20 -31.19 -2.15 37.94
N ALA A 21 -30.30 -2.03 38.92
CA ALA A 21 -28.89 -1.73 38.70
C ALA A 21 -28.18 -2.95 38.09
N GLY A 22 -28.24 -3.06 36.76
CA GLY A 22 -27.49 -4.08 36.00
C GLY A 22 -26.00 -3.78 36.01
N GLY A 23 -25.26 -4.37 36.95
CA GLY A 23 -23.81 -4.25 37.00
C GLY A 23 -23.16 -4.85 35.75
N VAL A 24 -22.44 -4.04 34.99
CA VAL A 24 -21.67 -4.51 33.84
C VAL A 24 -20.46 -5.29 34.35
N VAL A 25 -20.53 -6.61 34.28
CA VAL A 25 -19.35 -7.47 34.43
C VAL A 25 -18.52 -7.33 33.16
N ALA A 26 -17.60 -6.36 33.17
CA ALA A 26 -16.56 -6.29 32.17
C ALA A 26 -15.69 -7.55 32.31
N LEU A 27 -15.85 -8.49 31.37
CA LEU A 27 -14.87 -9.55 31.19
C LEU A 27 -13.52 -8.88 30.86
N PRO A 28 -12.41 -9.25 31.52
CA PRO A 28 -11.12 -8.66 31.19
C PRO A 28 -10.78 -9.04 29.74
N THR A 29 -10.74 -8.05 28.87
CA THR A 29 -10.10 -8.18 27.56
C THR A 29 -8.62 -8.41 27.84
N VAL A 30 -8.20 -9.68 27.77
CA VAL A 30 -6.78 -10.02 27.65
C VAL A 30 -6.35 -9.48 26.29
N ALA A 31 -5.87 -8.24 26.28
CA ALA A 31 -5.09 -7.72 25.18
C ALA A 31 -3.88 -8.65 25.06
N GLY A 32 -3.89 -9.51 24.04
CA GLY A 32 -2.68 -10.23 23.67
C GLY A 32 -1.62 -9.19 23.36
N ALA A 33 -0.55 -9.16 24.16
CA ALA A 33 0.58 -8.28 23.89
C ALA A 33 1.03 -8.54 22.45
N ALA A 34 1.15 -7.47 21.65
CA ALA A 34 1.56 -7.61 20.27
C ALA A 34 2.94 -8.29 20.23
N GLU A 35 3.02 -9.42 19.52
CA GLU A 35 4.29 -10.07 19.24
C GLU A 35 5.17 -9.05 18.50
N PRO A 36 6.40 -8.75 18.97
CA PRO A 36 7.18 -7.62 18.47
C PRO A 36 7.40 -7.75 16.96
N ALA A 37 7.26 -6.64 16.24
CA ALA A 37 7.27 -6.57 14.79
C ALA A 37 8.56 -7.15 14.17
N VAL A 38 8.54 -8.45 13.84
CA VAL A 38 9.71 -9.11 13.23
C VAL A 38 9.74 -8.80 11.73
N THR A 39 10.69 -7.95 11.33
CA THR A 39 10.98 -7.64 9.93
C THR A 39 11.29 -8.88 9.09
N SER A 40 10.94 -8.81 7.80
CA SER A 40 11.04 -9.95 6.89
C SER A 40 11.33 -9.54 5.44
N LYS A 41 12.10 -10.34 4.72
CA LYS A 41 12.40 -10.14 3.29
C LYS A 41 11.47 -10.97 2.42
N TYR A 42 11.11 -10.47 1.24
CA TYR A 42 10.34 -11.23 0.26
C TYR A 42 11.22 -12.23 -0.49
N VAL A 43 10.82 -13.50 -0.51
CA VAL A 43 11.41 -14.55 -1.33
C VAL A 43 10.41 -14.89 -2.45
N PRO A 44 10.66 -14.49 -3.70
CA PRO A 44 9.77 -14.79 -4.81
C PRO A 44 9.84 -16.28 -5.19
N LEU A 45 8.70 -16.83 -5.61
CA LEU A 45 8.58 -18.21 -6.09
C LEU A 45 7.97 -18.22 -7.50
N ALA A 46 8.28 -19.25 -8.28
CA ALA A 46 7.54 -19.52 -9.51
C ALA A 46 6.10 -19.93 -9.12
N PRO A 47 5.03 -19.33 -9.72
CA PRO A 47 3.66 -19.58 -9.30
C PRO A 47 3.31 -21.06 -9.24
N THR A 48 3.06 -21.57 -8.02
CA THR A 48 2.93 -23.01 -7.74
C THR A 48 1.66 -23.32 -6.94
N ARG A 49 0.82 -24.21 -7.49
CA ARG A 49 -0.46 -24.59 -6.90
C ARG A 49 -0.30 -25.48 -5.67
N ILE A 50 -0.92 -25.10 -4.56
CA ILE A 50 -0.92 -25.88 -3.31
C ILE A 50 -2.31 -26.38 -2.89
N LEU A 51 -3.38 -25.78 -3.42
CA LEU A 51 -4.77 -26.20 -3.17
C LEU A 51 -5.64 -26.00 -4.42
N ASP A 52 -6.51 -26.97 -4.73
CA ASP A 52 -7.56 -26.88 -5.74
C ASP A 52 -8.67 -27.89 -5.42
N THR A 53 -9.80 -27.39 -4.90
CA THR A 53 -10.92 -28.23 -4.41
C THR A 53 -11.58 -29.05 -5.51
N ARG A 54 -11.42 -28.64 -6.78
CA ARG A 54 -12.02 -29.27 -7.95
C ARG A 54 -11.34 -30.58 -8.34
N VAL A 55 -10.12 -30.80 -7.84
CA VAL A 55 -9.31 -32.00 -8.10
C VAL A 55 -8.83 -32.70 -6.82
N GLY A 56 -9.17 -32.18 -5.64
CA GLY A 56 -8.75 -32.75 -4.36
C GLY A 56 -7.27 -32.51 -4.02
N LEU A 57 -6.68 -31.45 -4.57
CA LEU A 57 -5.31 -31.04 -4.24
C LEU A 57 -5.34 -30.13 -3.01
N GLY A 58 -4.49 -30.42 -2.02
CA GLY A 58 -4.33 -29.62 -0.80
C GLY A 58 -5.47 -29.74 0.23
N ALA A 59 -6.70 -29.90 -0.24
CA ALA A 59 -7.94 -30.10 0.51
C ALA A 59 -8.81 -31.20 -0.17
N PRO A 60 -9.87 -31.72 0.49
CA PRO A 60 -10.72 -32.77 -0.09
C PRO A 60 -11.35 -32.40 -1.44
N LEU A 61 -11.63 -33.42 -2.27
CA LEU A 61 -12.38 -33.28 -3.53
C LEU A 61 -13.87 -33.03 -3.26
N ALA A 62 -14.19 -31.80 -2.87
CA ALA A 62 -15.52 -31.31 -2.63
C ALA A 62 -15.54 -29.78 -2.74
N ARG A 63 -16.60 -29.21 -3.31
CA ARG A 63 -16.83 -27.76 -3.34
C ARG A 63 -17.26 -27.26 -1.95
N PRO A 64 -16.47 -26.47 -1.19
CA PRO A 64 -16.86 -25.82 0.05
C PRO A 64 -18.32 -25.36 0.18
N ALA A 65 -18.86 -25.47 1.39
CA ALA A 65 -20.14 -24.89 1.76
C ALA A 65 -20.00 -23.38 2.05
N ALA A 66 -21.10 -22.64 2.02
CA ALA A 66 -21.09 -21.25 2.46
C ALA A 66 -20.86 -21.17 3.97
N GLY A 67 -19.95 -20.28 4.39
CA GLY A 67 -19.47 -20.19 5.77
C GLY A 67 -18.43 -21.25 6.14
N ALA A 68 -17.86 -21.97 5.17
CA ALA A 68 -16.80 -22.94 5.45
C ALA A 68 -15.49 -22.24 5.85
N LEU A 69 -14.77 -22.84 6.80
CA LEU A 69 -13.39 -22.50 7.11
C LEU A 69 -12.50 -23.61 6.54
N VAL A 70 -11.71 -23.28 5.51
CA VAL A 70 -10.85 -24.22 4.79
C VAL A 70 -9.41 -23.94 5.19
N GLU A 71 -8.81 -24.85 5.97
CA GLU A 71 -7.40 -24.77 6.32
C GLU A 71 -6.51 -25.12 5.12
N VAL A 72 -5.41 -24.39 4.98
CA VAL A 72 -4.41 -24.53 3.92
C VAL A 72 -3.03 -24.56 4.56
N GLN A 73 -2.38 -25.73 4.56
CA GLN A 73 -0.97 -25.85 4.95
C GLN A 73 -0.11 -25.02 3.99
N ILE A 74 0.69 -24.11 4.53
CA ILE A 74 1.58 -23.24 3.76
C ILE A 74 3.02 -23.73 3.86
N THR A 75 3.54 -23.89 5.07
CA THR A 75 4.93 -24.32 5.27
C THR A 75 5.17 -25.73 4.73
N GLY A 76 6.36 -25.96 4.17
CA GLY A 76 6.72 -27.21 3.49
C GLY A 76 5.98 -27.46 2.17
N ARG A 77 5.23 -26.50 1.62
CA ARG A 77 4.49 -26.63 0.34
C ARG A 77 4.85 -25.53 -0.65
N GLY A 78 4.77 -25.84 -1.94
CA GLY A 78 4.91 -24.87 -3.03
C GLY A 78 6.26 -24.16 -3.16
N GLY A 79 7.29 -24.60 -2.42
CA GLY A 79 8.59 -23.91 -2.30
C GLY A 79 8.76 -23.09 -1.01
N VAL A 80 7.73 -23.01 -0.15
CA VAL A 80 7.81 -22.36 1.16
C VAL A 80 8.50 -23.29 2.18
N PRO A 81 9.51 -22.82 2.95
CA PRO A 81 10.17 -23.58 4.01
C PRO A 81 9.24 -24.10 5.10
N GLU A 82 9.73 -25.04 5.92
CA GLU A 82 9.01 -25.54 7.10
C GLU A 82 8.96 -24.52 8.27
N THR A 83 9.95 -23.63 8.35
CA THR A 83 10.15 -22.68 9.47
C THR A 83 10.67 -21.32 8.99
N GLY A 84 10.57 -20.29 9.83
CA GLY A 84 11.16 -18.96 9.57
C GLY A 84 10.35 -18.04 8.64
N VAL A 85 9.08 -18.38 8.41
CA VAL A 85 8.17 -17.68 7.49
C VAL A 85 7.20 -16.81 8.29
N ALA A 86 7.28 -15.49 8.12
CA ALA A 86 6.42 -14.51 8.77
C ALA A 86 5.02 -14.47 8.13
N ALA A 87 4.98 -14.43 6.80
CA ALA A 87 3.78 -14.30 5.99
C ALA A 87 3.97 -14.98 4.63
N VAL A 88 2.88 -15.24 3.91
CA VAL A 88 2.88 -15.82 2.57
C VAL A 88 2.14 -14.92 1.58
N ALA A 89 2.62 -14.87 0.33
CA ALA A 89 1.95 -14.22 -0.79
C ALA A 89 1.29 -15.28 -1.70
N LEU A 90 -0.03 -15.19 -1.83
CA LEU A 90 -0.88 -16.17 -2.49
C LEU A 90 -1.78 -15.51 -3.52
N ASN A 91 -1.83 -16.03 -4.74
CA ASN A 91 -2.91 -15.75 -5.66
C ASN A 91 -4.06 -16.73 -5.37
N VAL A 92 -5.10 -16.24 -4.72
CA VAL A 92 -6.30 -17.04 -4.38
C VAL A 92 -7.40 -16.75 -5.39
N VAL A 93 -8.08 -17.80 -5.84
CA VAL A 93 -9.21 -17.74 -6.76
C VAL A 93 -10.41 -18.46 -6.14
N VAL A 94 -11.58 -17.82 -6.18
CA VAL A 94 -12.87 -18.48 -5.95
C VAL A 94 -13.59 -18.64 -7.28
N THR A 95 -14.15 -19.82 -7.53
CA THR A 95 -14.92 -20.15 -8.73
C THR A 95 -16.13 -21.02 -8.38
N ASN A 96 -17.12 -21.11 -9.28
CA ASN A 96 -18.40 -21.77 -9.01
C ASN A 96 -19.11 -21.37 -7.67
N PRO A 97 -19.05 -20.11 -7.17
CA PRO A 97 -19.60 -19.79 -5.86
C PRO A 97 -21.11 -19.99 -5.80
N ARG A 98 -21.61 -20.31 -4.61
CA ARG A 98 -23.00 -20.73 -4.35
C ARG A 98 -23.94 -19.55 -4.14
N GLN A 99 -23.43 -18.47 -3.55
CA GLN A 99 -24.16 -17.24 -3.25
C GLN A 99 -23.24 -16.02 -3.33
N LEU A 100 -23.81 -14.83 -3.12
CA LEU A 100 -23.05 -13.62 -2.88
C LEU A 100 -22.30 -13.74 -1.54
N GLY A 101 -21.13 -13.14 -1.42
CA GLY A 101 -20.32 -13.22 -0.21
C GLY A 101 -18.88 -12.78 -0.43
N TYR A 102 -17.96 -13.37 0.32
CA TYR A 102 -16.53 -13.12 0.20
C TYR A 102 -15.70 -14.31 0.67
N VAL A 103 -14.42 -14.31 0.29
CA VAL A 103 -13.36 -15.10 0.90
C VAL A 103 -12.45 -14.17 1.71
N GLN A 104 -12.13 -14.58 2.94
CA GLN A 104 -11.18 -13.92 3.83
C GLN A 104 -10.05 -14.90 4.16
N ALA A 105 -8.80 -14.45 4.10
CA ALA A 105 -7.65 -15.23 4.56
C ALA A 105 -7.24 -14.79 5.97
N LEU A 106 -6.88 -15.77 6.81
CA LEU A 106 -6.57 -15.60 8.23
C LEU A 106 -5.37 -16.47 8.61
N PRO A 107 -4.48 -16.03 9.52
CA PRO A 107 -3.57 -16.97 10.19
C PRO A 107 -4.38 -17.98 11.01
N THR A 108 -4.14 -19.28 10.80
CA THR A 108 -4.79 -20.36 11.55
C THR A 108 -4.58 -20.18 13.06
N GLY A 109 -5.64 -20.38 13.84
CA GLY A 109 -5.64 -20.20 15.31
C GLY A 109 -5.67 -18.76 15.82
N ARG A 110 -5.24 -17.78 14.99
CA ARG A 110 -4.99 -16.39 15.43
C ARG A 110 -5.91 -15.33 14.81
N GLY A 111 -6.50 -15.60 13.64
CA GLY A 111 -7.35 -14.65 12.92
C GLY A 111 -8.84 -14.72 13.27
N THR A 112 -9.56 -13.58 13.15
CA THR A 112 -11.01 -13.49 13.42
C THR A 112 -11.85 -13.52 12.13
N PRO A 113 -12.73 -14.53 11.95
CA PRO A 113 -13.67 -14.60 10.83
C PRO A 113 -14.61 -13.38 10.77
N GLY A 114 -14.69 -12.76 9.59
CA GLY A 114 -15.55 -11.62 9.29
C GLY A 114 -14.96 -10.23 9.59
N ALA A 115 -13.71 -10.15 10.08
CA ALA A 115 -13.03 -8.87 10.30
C ALA A 115 -12.70 -8.11 8.99
N SER A 116 -12.48 -8.83 7.88
CA SER A 116 -12.07 -8.30 6.57
C SER A 116 -12.58 -9.18 5.43
N SER A 117 -12.45 -8.71 4.18
CA SER A 117 -12.76 -9.51 2.98
C SER A 117 -11.71 -9.28 1.89
N ASN A 118 -11.04 -10.34 1.44
CA ASN A 118 -9.98 -10.26 0.44
C ASN A 118 -10.51 -10.43 -1.00
N ILE A 119 -11.51 -11.29 -1.22
CA ILE A 119 -12.14 -11.48 -2.52
C ILE A 119 -13.65 -11.36 -2.32
N ASN A 120 -14.32 -10.49 -3.07
CA ASN A 120 -15.78 -10.35 -3.00
C ASN A 120 -16.47 -11.03 -4.19
N VAL A 121 -17.62 -11.64 -3.92
CA VAL A 121 -18.46 -12.35 -4.90
C VAL A 121 -19.82 -11.66 -4.94
N PHE A 122 -20.18 -11.14 -6.11
CA PHE A 122 -21.40 -10.37 -6.35
C PHE A 122 -22.53 -11.20 -6.99
N TYR A 123 -22.24 -12.41 -7.50
CA TYR A 123 -23.27 -13.35 -7.96
C TYR A 123 -22.79 -14.81 -7.96
N PRO A 124 -23.70 -15.81 -7.85
CA PRO A 124 -23.36 -17.22 -7.96
C PRO A 124 -22.67 -17.53 -9.31
N GLY A 125 -21.66 -18.40 -9.29
CA GLY A 125 -20.88 -18.75 -10.48
C GLY A 125 -19.82 -17.73 -10.92
N GLN A 126 -19.75 -16.53 -10.33
CA GLN A 126 -18.65 -15.58 -10.60
C GLN A 126 -17.29 -16.22 -10.30
N THR A 127 -16.31 -16.06 -11.19
CA THR A 127 -14.90 -16.38 -10.87
C THR A 127 -14.15 -15.09 -10.56
N ALA A 128 -13.48 -15.03 -9.42
CA ALA A 128 -12.79 -13.84 -8.93
C ALA A 128 -11.48 -14.21 -8.21
N SER A 129 -10.49 -13.34 -8.32
CA SER A 129 -9.13 -13.51 -7.79
C SER A 129 -8.67 -12.27 -7.03
N ASN A 130 -7.73 -12.46 -6.10
CA ASN A 130 -6.92 -11.38 -5.53
C ASN A 130 -5.55 -11.96 -5.10
N LEU A 131 -4.51 -11.13 -5.11
CA LEU A 131 -3.29 -11.39 -4.35
C LEU A 131 -3.58 -11.19 -2.86
N ILE A 132 -3.16 -12.14 -2.04
CA ILE A 132 -3.35 -12.14 -0.60
C ILE A 132 -1.99 -12.29 0.07
N THR A 133 -1.62 -11.29 0.87
CA THR A 133 -0.54 -11.40 1.85
C THR A 133 -1.18 -11.63 3.22
N VAL A 134 -0.78 -12.69 3.92
CA VAL A 134 -1.36 -13.09 5.20
C VAL A 134 -0.27 -13.70 6.10
N PRO A 135 -0.26 -13.42 7.43
CA PRO A 135 0.67 -14.07 8.36
C PRO A 135 0.48 -15.59 8.36
N VAL A 136 1.55 -16.33 8.59
CA VAL A 136 1.45 -17.79 8.80
C VAL A 136 0.96 -18.05 10.23
N GLY A 137 -0.07 -18.87 10.39
CA GLY A 137 -0.65 -19.22 11.68
C GLY A 137 -0.11 -20.52 12.27
N ASP A 138 -0.85 -21.04 13.24
CA ASP A 138 -0.47 -22.26 13.96
C ASP A 138 -0.35 -23.46 13.01
N GLY A 139 0.59 -24.36 13.30
CA GLY A 139 0.93 -25.50 12.44
C GLY A 139 1.62 -25.15 11.12
N GLY A 140 1.83 -23.86 10.82
CA GLY A 140 2.31 -23.43 9.51
C GLY A 140 1.20 -23.28 8.46
N SER A 141 -0.05 -23.15 8.92
CA SER A 141 -1.25 -23.06 8.09
C SER A 141 -1.85 -21.65 8.04
N ILE A 142 -2.71 -21.42 7.04
CA ILE A 142 -3.71 -20.34 7.04
C ILE A 142 -5.12 -20.94 6.94
N SER A 143 -6.13 -20.14 7.24
CA SER A 143 -7.54 -20.47 7.06
C SER A 143 -8.19 -19.53 6.05
N LEU A 144 -8.88 -20.10 5.06
CA LEU A 144 -9.76 -19.37 4.15
C LEU A 144 -11.21 -19.50 4.66
N TYR A 145 -11.78 -18.39 5.12
CA TYR A 145 -13.20 -18.29 5.48
C TYR A 145 -14.01 -17.89 4.24
N ASP A 146 -14.76 -18.84 3.69
CA ASP A 146 -15.52 -18.71 2.45
C ASP A 146 -17.02 -18.55 2.72
N VAL A 147 -17.48 -17.30 2.81
CA VAL A 147 -18.88 -16.93 3.04
C VAL A 147 -19.75 -17.12 1.79
N ALA A 148 -19.14 -17.01 0.60
CA ALA A 148 -19.85 -17.28 -0.66
C ALA A 148 -20.12 -18.79 -0.82
N GLY A 149 -19.23 -19.62 -0.30
CA GLY A 149 -19.13 -21.05 -0.61
C GLY A 149 -18.78 -21.24 -2.08
N GLY A 150 -17.72 -21.95 -2.43
CA GLY A 150 -17.33 -22.12 -3.82
C GLY A 150 -16.29 -23.20 -3.99
N ASP A 151 -15.70 -23.28 -5.17
CA ASP A 151 -14.44 -23.97 -5.38
C ASP A 151 -13.29 -22.99 -5.13
N LEU A 152 -12.30 -23.42 -4.36
CA LEU A 152 -11.14 -22.62 -4.00
C LEU A 152 -9.89 -23.16 -4.70
N VAL A 153 -9.05 -22.24 -5.17
CA VAL A 153 -7.77 -22.54 -5.82
C VAL A 153 -6.73 -21.58 -5.26
N VAL A 154 -5.57 -22.10 -4.87
CA VAL A 154 -4.49 -21.33 -4.24
C VAL A 154 -3.16 -21.63 -4.92
N ASP A 155 -2.59 -20.59 -5.53
CA ASP A 155 -1.26 -20.61 -6.16
C ASP A 155 -0.32 -19.71 -5.33
N VAL A 156 0.80 -20.26 -4.83
CA VAL A 156 1.83 -19.49 -4.09
C VAL A 156 2.67 -18.68 -5.06
N SER A 157 2.87 -17.38 -4.81
CA SER A 157 3.76 -16.50 -5.59
C SER A 157 5.06 -16.13 -4.87
N GLY A 158 5.12 -16.33 -3.54
CA GLY A 158 6.30 -16.08 -2.72
C GLY A 158 5.96 -16.13 -1.23
N TYR A 159 6.96 -15.87 -0.38
CA TYR A 159 6.80 -15.82 1.07
C TYR A 159 7.72 -14.77 1.68
N PHE A 160 7.42 -14.36 2.91
CA PHE A 160 8.22 -13.42 3.68
C PHE A 160 9.00 -14.15 4.76
N ALA A 161 10.33 -14.11 4.68
CA ALA A 161 11.26 -14.78 5.59
C ALA A 161 11.79 -13.81 6.64
N HIS A 162 11.75 -14.16 7.93
CA HIS A 162 12.25 -13.28 9.00
C HIS A 162 13.72 -12.92 8.81
N THR A 163 14.05 -11.62 8.88
CA THR A 163 15.43 -11.13 8.91
C THR A 163 15.48 -9.68 9.39
N ALA A 164 16.53 -9.30 10.13
CA ALA A 164 16.74 -7.93 10.57
C ALA A 164 17.25 -7.00 9.44
N GLN A 165 18.02 -7.54 8.50
CA GLN A 165 18.57 -6.85 7.32
C GLN A 165 18.63 -7.80 6.13
N SER A 166 18.66 -7.28 4.90
CA SER A 166 18.96 -8.11 3.72
C SER A 166 19.52 -7.36 2.53
N ALA A 167 20.19 -8.08 1.63
CA ALA A 167 20.50 -7.63 0.27
C ALA A 167 19.26 -7.80 -0.62
N ASP A 168 18.80 -9.05 -0.76
CA ASP A 168 17.67 -9.47 -1.58
C ASP A 168 16.31 -9.32 -0.87
N GLY A 169 15.24 -9.24 -1.64
CA GLY A 169 13.88 -9.26 -1.10
C GLY A 169 13.44 -8.00 -0.36
N ARG A 170 14.19 -6.90 -0.44
CA ARG A 170 13.81 -5.58 0.07
C ARG A 170 12.92 -4.87 -0.94
N TYR A 171 11.79 -4.33 -0.51
CA TYR A 171 10.84 -3.61 -1.34
C TYR A 171 11.26 -2.15 -1.57
N HIS A 172 11.25 -1.72 -2.82
CA HIS A 172 11.34 -0.32 -3.22
C HIS A 172 9.99 0.11 -3.80
N ALA A 173 9.29 0.97 -3.07
CA ALA A 173 7.99 1.52 -3.45
C ALA A 173 8.13 2.63 -4.50
N LEU A 174 7.14 2.75 -5.38
CA LEU A 174 7.08 3.75 -6.44
C LEU A 174 5.68 4.39 -6.52
N SER A 175 5.59 5.64 -6.97
CA SER A 175 4.33 6.16 -7.53
C SER A 175 3.92 5.25 -8.71
N PRO A 176 2.64 4.89 -8.89
CA PRO A 176 2.25 3.98 -9.97
C PRO A 176 2.64 4.49 -11.38
N VAL A 177 3.52 3.77 -12.09
CA VAL A 177 3.98 4.13 -13.45
C VAL A 177 3.52 3.12 -14.49
N ARG A 178 2.82 3.59 -15.53
CA ARG A 178 2.43 2.77 -16.68
C ARG A 178 3.64 2.33 -17.50
N VAL A 179 3.84 1.02 -17.62
CA VAL A 179 4.90 0.41 -18.45
C VAL A 179 4.35 -0.33 -19.67
N VAL A 180 3.07 -0.69 -19.68
CA VAL A 180 2.38 -1.29 -20.82
C VAL A 180 0.96 -0.74 -20.93
N ASP A 181 0.53 -0.42 -22.15
CA ASP A 181 -0.88 -0.38 -22.52
C ASP A 181 -1.05 -0.97 -23.92
N SER A 182 -1.78 -2.07 -24.03
CA SER A 182 -2.00 -2.74 -25.33
C SER A 182 -3.10 -2.08 -26.19
N ARG A 183 -3.71 -0.97 -25.75
CA ARG A 183 -4.72 -0.21 -26.52
C ARG A 183 -4.10 0.86 -27.44
N ASP A 184 -2.95 1.40 -27.04
CA ASP A 184 -2.11 2.33 -27.82
C ASP A 184 -0.71 1.77 -28.14
N ARG A 185 -0.39 0.58 -27.60
CA ARG A 185 0.89 -0.13 -27.66
C ARG A 185 2.05 0.55 -26.92
N THR A 186 1.78 1.42 -25.94
CA THR A 186 2.77 1.84 -24.95
C THR A 186 3.52 0.62 -24.39
N GLY A 187 4.85 0.66 -24.43
CA GLY A 187 5.73 -0.39 -23.92
C GLY A 187 5.91 -1.64 -24.80
N LEU A 188 5.09 -1.82 -25.84
CA LEU A 188 5.11 -2.98 -26.73
C LEU A 188 5.81 -2.67 -28.07
N PRO A 189 6.35 -3.68 -28.77
CA PRO A 189 6.86 -3.49 -30.14
C PRO A 189 5.75 -2.99 -31.08
N ALA A 190 6.08 -2.07 -31.98
CA ALA A 190 5.20 -1.69 -33.08
C ALA A 190 4.95 -2.90 -33.99
N LEU A 191 3.70 -3.07 -34.44
CA LEU A 191 3.38 -4.05 -35.47
C LEU A 191 3.63 -3.45 -36.85
N THR A 192 4.32 -4.19 -37.71
CA THR A 192 4.33 -3.92 -39.14
C THR A 192 3.02 -4.40 -39.76
N PRO A 193 2.41 -3.65 -40.70
CA PRO A 193 1.35 -4.19 -41.55
C PRO A 193 1.82 -5.49 -42.22
N PRO A 194 0.94 -6.49 -42.40
CA PRO A 194 1.26 -7.60 -43.29
C PRO A 194 1.56 -7.04 -44.69
N PRO A 195 2.49 -7.65 -45.46
CA PRO A 195 2.71 -7.23 -46.84
C PRO A 195 1.38 -7.27 -47.60
N GLY A 196 1.10 -6.22 -48.39
CA GLY A 196 -0.08 -6.19 -49.24
C GLY A 196 -0.10 -7.37 -50.21
N PRO A 197 -1.27 -7.71 -50.80
CA PRO A 197 -1.38 -8.83 -51.72
C PRO A 197 -0.32 -8.71 -52.81
N THR A 198 0.60 -9.69 -52.84
CA THR A 198 1.63 -9.77 -53.87
C THR A 198 0.94 -9.89 -55.22
N ALA A 199 1.25 -8.99 -56.16
CA ALA A 199 0.69 -9.05 -57.50
C ALA A 199 0.87 -10.46 -58.08
N PRO A 200 -0.18 -11.06 -58.68
CA PRO A 200 -0.06 -12.36 -59.32
C PRO A 200 1.01 -12.29 -60.42
N PRO A 201 1.77 -13.37 -60.70
CA PRO A 201 2.83 -13.33 -61.71
C PRO A 201 2.30 -12.77 -63.04
N TYR A 202 3.06 -11.84 -63.65
CA TYR A 202 2.64 -11.16 -64.89
C TYR A 202 2.20 -12.19 -65.94
N PRO A 203 0.93 -12.19 -66.37
CA PRO A 203 0.35 -13.32 -67.07
C PRO A 203 0.72 -13.35 -68.55
N GLY A 204 1.14 -12.21 -69.11
CA GLY A 204 1.30 -12.03 -70.55
C GLY A 204 -0.03 -12.12 -71.32
N ASP A 205 0.08 -12.18 -72.64
CA ASP A 205 -1.03 -12.21 -73.60
C ASP A 205 -1.73 -13.60 -73.63
N VAL A 206 -1.90 -14.25 -72.47
CA VAL A 206 -2.32 -15.66 -72.32
C VAL A 206 -3.84 -15.87 -72.37
N TYR A 207 -4.64 -14.83 -72.07
CA TYR A 207 -6.09 -14.90 -72.17
C TYR A 207 -6.65 -13.95 -73.23
N ASN A 208 -7.66 -14.43 -73.94
CA ASN A 208 -8.52 -13.67 -74.84
C ASN A 208 -10.00 -14.03 -74.58
N CYS A 209 -10.93 -13.25 -75.13
CA CYS A 209 -12.36 -13.45 -74.86
C CYS A 209 -12.96 -14.78 -75.37
N GLY A 210 -12.25 -15.53 -76.23
CA GLY A 210 -12.64 -16.88 -76.64
C GLY A 210 -12.35 -17.97 -75.59
N ASP A 211 -11.48 -17.69 -74.61
CA ASP A 211 -11.06 -18.68 -73.60
C ASP A 211 -12.08 -18.82 -72.45
N PHE A 212 -13.02 -17.88 -72.34
CA PHE A 212 -14.02 -17.82 -71.27
C PHE A 212 -15.40 -18.23 -71.77
N SER A 213 -15.98 -19.27 -71.16
CA SER A 213 -17.32 -19.77 -71.49
C SER A 213 -18.48 -18.88 -70.97
N THR A 214 -18.19 -17.89 -70.13
CA THR A 214 -19.18 -16.95 -69.56
C THR A 214 -18.55 -15.58 -69.31
N TRP A 215 -19.34 -14.51 -69.41
CA TRP A 215 -18.88 -13.15 -69.07
C TRP A 215 -18.37 -13.04 -67.63
N ALA A 216 -19.02 -13.72 -66.67
CA ALA A 216 -18.62 -13.67 -65.27
C ALA A 216 -17.20 -14.21 -65.02
N ALA A 217 -16.77 -15.23 -65.76
CA ALA A 217 -15.40 -15.76 -65.68
C ALA A 217 -14.38 -14.79 -66.29
N ALA A 218 -14.68 -14.19 -67.44
CA ALA A 218 -13.84 -13.17 -68.07
C ALA A 218 -13.68 -11.93 -67.18
N ASN A 219 -14.77 -11.45 -66.59
CA ASN A 219 -14.77 -10.33 -65.65
C ASN A 219 -13.98 -10.63 -64.36
N ALA A 220 -14.05 -11.86 -63.85
CA ALA A 220 -13.23 -12.26 -62.70
C ALA A 220 -11.72 -12.22 -63.02
N ALA A 221 -11.30 -12.82 -64.14
CA ALA A 221 -9.91 -12.80 -64.59
C ALA A 221 -9.42 -11.37 -64.93
N PHE A 222 -10.27 -10.53 -65.51
CA PHE A 222 -9.95 -9.11 -65.72
C PHE A 222 -9.64 -8.40 -64.40
N TRP A 223 -10.52 -8.47 -63.41
CA TRP A 223 -10.32 -7.79 -62.12
C TRP A 223 -9.23 -8.41 -61.22
N GLU A 224 -8.79 -9.65 -61.49
CA GLU A 224 -7.62 -10.25 -60.82
C GLU A 224 -6.30 -9.56 -61.22
N TYR A 225 -6.15 -9.17 -62.48
CA TYR A 225 -4.91 -8.60 -63.01
C TYR A 225 -4.96 -7.09 -63.28
N TYR A 226 -6.14 -6.53 -63.60
CA TYR A 226 -6.30 -5.11 -63.93
C TYR A 226 -5.78 -4.13 -62.85
N PRO A 227 -5.98 -4.36 -61.53
CA PRO A 227 -5.43 -3.49 -60.48
C PRO A 227 -3.89 -3.48 -60.40
N HIS A 228 -3.22 -4.46 -61.01
CA HIS A 228 -1.77 -4.63 -60.97
C HIS A 228 -1.08 -4.29 -62.30
N TYR A 229 -1.75 -4.54 -63.44
CA TYR A 229 -1.16 -4.45 -64.78
C TYR A 229 -2.01 -3.71 -65.82
N GLY A 230 -3.21 -3.22 -65.46
CA GLY A 230 -4.21 -2.73 -66.41
C GLY A 230 -4.77 -3.87 -67.27
N ASP A 231 -5.40 -3.54 -68.41
CA ASP A 231 -5.92 -4.55 -69.34
C ASP A 231 -4.82 -5.19 -70.20
N VAL A 232 -3.96 -5.97 -69.52
CA VAL A 232 -2.88 -6.77 -70.09
C VAL A 232 -3.38 -7.75 -71.17
N PHE A 233 -4.64 -8.19 -71.05
CA PHE A 233 -5.29 -9.17 -71.92
C PHE A 233 -6.06 -8.56 -73.10
N ARG A 234 -6.27 -7.23 -73.12
CA ARG A 234 -7.08 -6.51 -74.12
C ARG A 234 -8.53 -7.00 -74.21
N LEU A 235 -9.13 -7.34 -73.07
CA LEU A 235 -10.52 -7.77 -72.98
C LEU A 235 -11.50 -6.58 -73.07
N ASP A 236 -11.06 -5.39 -72.67
CA ASP A 236 -11.79 -4.12 -72.65
C ASP A 236 -11.33 -3.24 -73.83
N GLY A 237 -11.64 -3.68 -75.06
CA GLY A 237 -11.16 -3.05 -76.29
C GLY A 237 -11.75 -1.67 -76.61
N ASN A 238 -12.77 -1.23 -75.87
CA ASN A 238 -13.36 0.11 -75.97
C ASN A 238 -12.98 1.03 -74.77
N ASN A 239 -12.31 0.46 -73.75
CA ASN A 239 -11.88 1.10 -72.51
C ASN A 239 -13.05 1.67 -71.66
N ASP A 240 -14.16 0.94 -71.58
CA ASP A 240 -15.34 1.29 -70.76
C ASP A 240 -15.46 0.50 -69.45
N LEU A 241 -14.53 -0.42 -69.16
CA LEU A 241 -14.52 -1.34 -68.01
C LEU A 241 -15.56 -2.48 -68.08
N ILE A 242 -16.07 -2.82 -69.26
CA ILE A 242 -16.86 -4.03 -69.52
C ILE A 242 -16.04 -5.04 -70.35
N PRO A 243 -15.19 -5.86 -69.71
CA PRO A 243 -14.37 -6.84 -70.43
C PRO A 243 -15.22 -7.86 -71.20
N CYS A 244 -14.75 -8.25 -72.38
CA CYS A 244 -15.35 -9.27 -73.24
C CYS A 244 -16.83 -9.02 -73.57
N GLU A 245 -17.10 -7.86 -74.17
CA GLU A 245 -18.41 -7.49 -74.70
C GLU A 245 -19.05 -8.52 -75.66
N SER A 246 -18.28 -9.42 -76.26
CA SER A 246 -18.76 -10.50 -77.12
C SER A 246 -19.49 -11.63 -76.37
N LEU A 247 -19.32 -11.73 -75.05
CA LEU A 247 -19.89 -12.81 -74.23
C LEU A 247 -21.31 -12.50 -73.75
N SER A 248 -22.11 -13.56 -73.61
CA SER A 248 -23.46 -13.46 -73.07
C SER A 248 -23.45 -13.26 -71.55
N GLY A 249 -24.44 -12.53 -71.04
CA GLY A 249 -24.59 -12.22 -69.62
C GLY A 249 -23.86 -10.96 -69.13
N LYS A 250 -23.28 -10.15 -70.03
CA LYS A 250 -22.64 -8.88 -69.68
C LYS A 250 -23.65 -7.80 -69.20
N PRO A 251 -23.24 -6.85 -68.35
CA PRO A 251 -24.05 -5.69 -67.97
C PRO A 251 -24.19 -4.68 -69.13
N SER A 252 -25.18 -3.80 -69.04
CA SER A 252 -25.42 -2.69 -69.99
C SER A 252 -24.76 -1.37 -69.57
N SER A 253 -23.90 -1.39 -68.55
CA SER A 253 -23.19 -0.23 -68.02
C SER A 253 -21.94 -0.67 -67.27
N PRO A 254 -20.87 0.15 -67.24
CA PRO A 254 -19.67 -0.14 -66.46
C PRO A 254 -20.02 -0.50 -65.02
N GLN A 255 -19.41 -1.57 -64.51
CA GLN A 255 -19.50 -1.86 -63.08
C GLN A 255 -18.32 -1.15 -62.39
N PRO A 256 -18.52 -0.60 -61.17
CA PRO A 256 -17.37 -0.24 -60.35
C PRO A 256 -16.53 -1.52 -60.12
N PRO A 257 -15.20 -1.40 -59.95
CA PRO A 257 -14.37 -2.54 -59.60
C PRO A 257 -14.99 -3.28 -58.40
N PRO A 258 -15.15 -4.62 -58.46
CA PRO A 258 -15.51 -5.36 -57.26
C PRO A 258 -14.42 -5.08 -56.24
N ALA A 259 -14.79 -4.44 -55.12
CA ALA A 259 -13.82 -4.14 -54.06
C ALA A 259 -13.17 -5.47 -53.68
N PRO A 260 -11.84 -5.61 -53.81
CA PRO A 260 -11.20 -6.89 -53.58
C PRO A 260 -11.49 -7.33 -52.14
N PRO A 261 -11.59 -8.64 -51.87
CA PRO A 261 -11.63 -9.17 -50.50
C PRO A 261 -10.23 -9.03 -49.89
N GLY A 262 -9.81 -7.79 -49.67
CA GLY A 262 -8.57 -7.46 -49.01
C GLY A 262 -8.58 -7.99 -47.58
N PRO A 263 -7.39 -8.16 -46.97
CA PRO A 263 -7.32 -8.41 -45.53
C PRO A 263 -8.09 -7.31 -44.79
N PRO A 264 -8.73 -7.62 -43.64
CA PRO A 264 -9.39 -6.61 -42.83
C PRO A 264 -8.40 -5.47 -42.52
N PRO A 265 -8.88 -4.20 -42.41
CA PRO A 265 -8.01 -3.06 -42.19
C PRO A 265 -7.00 -3.32 -41.08
N PHE A 266 -5.73 -3.05 -41.35
CA PHE A 266 -4.66 -3.27 -40.38
C PHE A 266 -4.89 -2.38 -39.16
N ASP A 267 -5.40 -2.99 -38.09
CA ASP A 267 -5.42 -2.42 -36.76
C ASP A 267 -3.96 -2.38 -36.25
N PRO A 268 -3.37 -1.18 -36.01
CA PRO A 268 -2.02 -1.08 -35.47
C PRO A 268 -1.97 -1.54 -34.01
N ASN A 269 -3.09 -1.50 -33.29
CA ASN A 269 -3.21 -1.73 -31.85
C ASN A 269 -4.19 -2.88 -31.53
N PRO A 270 -4.05 -4.05 -32.18
CA PRO A 270 -5.05 -5.10 -32.10
C PRO A 270 -5.14 -5.65 -30.68
N ARG A 271 -6.38 -5.84 -30.23
CA ARG A 271 -6.66 -6.56 -28.97
C ARG A 271 -6.01 -7.95 -29.03
N PRO A 272 -5.19 -8.33 -28.04
CA PRO A 272 -4.62 -9.66 -27.95
C PRO A 272 -5.63 -10.78 -28.25
N ALA A 273 -5.17 -11.77 -29.00
CA ALA A 273 -5.94 -12.94 -29.41
C ALA A 273 -6.11 -13.94 -28.24
N PRO A 274 -7.12 -14.83 -28.28
CA PRO A 274 -7.18 -15.96 -27.35
C PRO A 274 -5.90 -16.79 -27.39
N ALA A 275 -5.38 -17.15 -26.23
CA ALA A 275 -4.09 -17.83 -26.00
C ALA A 275 -2.83 -17.06 -26.45
N GLU A 276 -2.91 -15.77 -26.77
CA GLU A 276 -1.74 -14.93 -27.01
C GLU A 276 -0.92 -14.70 -25.72
N THR A 277 0.40 -14.54 -25.86
CA THR A 277 1.31 -14.18 -24.76
C THR A 277 2.11 -12.93 -25.12
N LEU A 278 1.87 -11.83 -24.40
CA LEU A 278 2.69 -10.63 -24.51
C LEU A 278 3.92 -10.80 -23.61
N THR A 279 5.13 -10.63 -24.16
CA THR A 279 6.38 -10.64 -23.37
C THR A 279 6.92 -9.23 -23.27
N VAL A 280 7.25 -8.82 -22.04
CA VAL A 280 7.51 -7.42 -21.68
C VAL A 280 8.77 -7.36 -20.81
N GLN A 281 9.74 -6.55 -21.21
CA GLN A 281 10.87 -6.18 -20.36
C GLN A 281 10.41 -5.16 -19.32
N LEU A 282 10.68 -5.42 -18.04
CA LEU A 282 10.34 -4.51 -16.94
C LEU A 282 11.56 -3.78 -16.38
N THR A 283 12.75 -4.40 -16.40
CA THR A 283 13.98 -3.75 -15.95
C THR A 283 14.35 -2.57 -16.85
N GLY A 284 14.84 -1.48 -16.24
CA GLY A 284 15.12 -0.22 -16.91
C GLY A 284 13.86 0.55 -17.34
N ARG A 285 12.67 0.23 -16.83
CA ARG A 285 11.39 0.90 -17.15
C ARG A 285 10.59 1.24 -15.90
N GLY A 286 9.82 2.33 -15.95
CA GLY A 286 8.82 2.65 -14.92
C GLY A 286 9.35 2.80 -13.49
N GLY A 287 10.62 3.17 -13.32
CA GLY A 287 11.29 3.25 -12.02
C GLY A 287 11.98 1.96 -11.56
N VAL A 288 11.83 0.85 -12.28
CA VAL A 288 12.56 -0.40 -12.02
C VAL A 288 14.00 -0.28 -12.59
N PRO A 289 15.05 -0.52 -11.79
CA PRO A 289 16.44 -0.55 -12.26
C PRO A 289 16.72 -1.57 -13.38
N SER A 290 17.91 -1.46 -14.00
CA SER A 290 18.39 -2.39 -15.03
C SER A 290 18.93 -3.72 -14.48
N SER A 291 19.30 -3.74 -13.20
CA SER A 291 19.99 -4.79 -12.46
C SER A 291 19.45 -4.81 -11.02
N ASP A 292 19.89 -5.76 -10.19
CA ASP A 292 19.66 -5.74 -8.73
C ASP A 292 18.18 -5.92 -8.32
N VAL A 293 17.36 -6.56 -9.18
CA VAL A 293 15.92 -6.78 -9.00
C VAL A 293 15.55 -8.25 -9.16
N SER A 294 14.89 -8.83 -8.17
CA SER A 294 14.42 -10.24 -8.19
C SER A 294 12.99 -10.37 -8.72
N SER A 295 12.11 -9.43 -8.39
CA SER A 295 10.69 -9.45 -8.72
C SER A 295 10.09 -8.05 -8.77
N VAL A 296 8.98 -7.88 -9.49
CA VAL A 296 8.29 -6.60 -9.65
C VAL A 296 6.85 -6.69 -9.14
N ALA A 297 6.41 -5.67 -8.41
CA ALA A 297 5.04 -5.47 -7.98
C ALA A 297 4.31 -4.53 -8.96
N MET A 298 3.21 -4.99 -9.54
CA MET A 298 2.48 -4.26 -10.57
C MET A 298 0.98 -4.51 -10.47
N THR A 299 0.18 -3.49 -10.75
CA THR A 299 -1.26 -3.66 -10.98
C THR A 299 -1.47 -4.05 -12.44
N VAL A 300 -2.06 -5.23 -12.66
CA VAL A 300 -2.36 -5.75 -13.99
C VAL A 300 -3.84 -5.57 -14.24
N THR A 301 -4.20 -4.65 -15.15
CA THR A 301 -5.59 -4.41 -15.55
C THR A 301 -5.87 -5.10 -16.87
N ALA A 302 -6.86 -6.00 -16.88
CA ALA A 302 -7.42 -6.55 -18.10
C ALA A 302 -8.67 -5.75 -18.47
N THR A 303 -8.77 -5.26 -19.70
CA THR A 303 -9.90 -4.43 -20.17
C THR A 303 -10.39 -4.87 -21.55
N GLN A 304 -11.65 -4.56 -21.84
CA GLN A 304 -12.32 -4.88 -23.10
C GLN A 304 -12.16 -6.36 -23.49
N SER A 305 -12.41 -7.27 -22.55
CA SER A 305 -12.39 -8.73 -22.80
C SER A 305 -13.24 -9.14 -24.02
N ARG A 306 -12.81 -10.15 -24.78
CA ARG A 306 -13.63 -10.76 -25.85
C ARG A 306 -14.72 -11.67 -25.26
N SER A 307 -14.42 -12.35 -24.17
CA SER A 307 -15.32 -13.23 -23.40
C SER A 307 -14.72 -13.55 -22.02
N ALA A 308 -15.44 -14.31 -21.20
CA ALA A 308 -14.93 -14.86 -19.94
C ALA A 308 -13.61 -15.63 -20.12
N GLY A 309 -12.72 -15.55 -19.13
CA GLY A 309 -11.36 -16.07 -19.22
C GLY A 309 -10.47 -15.49 -18.13
N PHE A 310 -9.16 -15.40 -18.38
CA PHE A 310 -8.21 -14.82 -17.45
C PHE A 310 -6.94 -14.26 -18.12
N ILE A 311 -6.22 -13.42 -17.37
CA ILE A 311 -4.80 -13.14 -17.58
C ILE A 311 -3.98 -13.96 -16.58
N GLN A 312 -2.93 -14.61 -17.07
CA GLN A 312 -1.88 -15.26 -16.30
C GLN A 312 -0.58 -14.46 -16.46
N VAL A 313 0.17 -14.29 -15.37
CA VAL A 313 1.43 -13.54 -15.34
C VAL A 313 2.53 -14.44 -14.77
N ILE A 314 3.60 -14.65 -15.55
CA ILE A 314 4.70 -15.57 -15.19
C ILE A 314 6.08 -15.00 -15.58
N PRO A 315 7.17 -15.41 -14.90
CA PRO A 315 8.54 -15.15 -15.37
C PRO A 315 8.75 -15.71 -16.79
N THR A 316 9.24 -14.88 -17.71
CA THR A 316 9.54 -15.33 -19.08
C THR A 316 10.62 -16.40 -19.09
N GLY A 317 10.29 -17.57 -19.65
CA GLY A 317 11.18 -18.74 -19.67
C GLY A 317 11.22 -19.54 -18.35
N GLY A 318 10.37 -19.20 -17.37
CA GLY A 318 10.20 -19.99 -16.15
C GLY A 318 9.43 -21.30 -16.36
N GLY A 319 9.43 -22.15 -15.33
CA GLY A 319 8.83 -23.50 -15.39
C GLY A 319 7.30 -23.59 -15.25
N THR A 320 6.60 -22.50 -14.90
CA THR A 320 5.13 -22.49 -14.75
C THR A 320 4.45 -22.58 -16.13
N PRO A 321 3.66 -23.64 -16.43
CA PRO A 321 3.06 -23.80 -17.75
C PRO A 321 1.92 -22.80 -18.03
N LEU A 322 1.72 -22.47 -19.29
CA LEU A 322 0.64 -21.59 -19.75
C LEU A 322 -0.75 -22.16 -19.42
N GLY A 323 -1.66 -21.29 -19.02
CA GLY A 323 -3.04 -21.61 -18.66
C GLY A 323 -3.23 -22.30 -17.31
N THR A 324 -2.16 -22.52 -16.52
CA THR A 324 -2.26 -23.27 -15.25
C THR A 324 -2.70 -22.41 -14.07
N THR A 325 -2.22 -21.16 -13.97
CA THR A 325 -2.56 -20.18 -12.94
C THR A 325 -3.36 -19.02 -13.54
N SER A 326 -4.12 -18.27 -12.72
CA SER A 326 -4.91 -17.12 -13.20
C SER A 326 -4.88 -15.95 -12.21
N ASN A 327 -4.31 -14.82 -12.63
CA ASN A 327 -4.13 -13.64 -11.79
C ASN A 327 -5.31 -12.66 -11.89
N VAL A 328 -5.80 -12.40 -13.10
CA VAL A 328 -6.96 -11.52 -13.33
C VAL A 328 -8.06 -12.35 -13.98
N ASN A 329 -9.16 -12.61 -13.28
CA ASN A 329 -10.29 -13.35 -13.84
C ASN A 329 -11.34 -12.42 -14.49
N LEU A 330 -11.90 -12.87 -15.61
CA LEU A 330 -12.89 -12.19 -16.42
C LEU A 330 -14.11 -13.10 -16.59
N THR A 331 -15.31 -12.56 -16.41
CA THR A 331 -16.59 -13.30 -16.42
C THR A 331 -17.53 -12.89 -17.55
N SER A 332 -17.27 -11.78 -18.23
CA SER A 332 -18.07 -11.30 -19.37
C SER A 332 -17.20 -10.68 -20.46
N ALA A 333 -17.80 -10.33 -21.60
CA ALA A 333 -17.17 -9.52 -22.64
C ALA A 333 -17.25 -8.03 -22.29
N GLY A 334 -16.27 -7.23 -22.72
CA GLY A 334 -16.20 -5.79 -22.45
C GLY A 334 -15.80 -5.41 -21.01
N GLN A 335 -15.56 -6.40 -20.14
CA GLN A 335 -15.27 -6.19 -18.72
C GLN A 335 -13.90 -5.50 -18.52
N THR A 336 -13.76 -4.81 -17.38
CA THR A 336 -12.47 -4.31 -16.88
C THR A 336 -12.26 -4.77 -15.44
N VAL A 337 -11.14 -5.42 -15.17
CA VAL A 337 -10.77 -5.99 -13.85
C VAL A 337 -9.26 -5.81 -13.64
N ALA A 338 -8.84 -5.49 -12.42
CA ALA A 338 -7.45 -5.45 -12.01
C ALA A 338 -7.17 -6.42 -10.87
N ASN A 339 -5.92 -6.92 -10.80
CA ASN A 339 -5.35 -7.54 -9.61
C ASN A 339 -3.92 -6.98 -9.40
N LEU A 340 -3.48 -6.86 -8.15
CA LEU A 340 -2.07 -6.69 -7.84
C LEU A 340 -1.32 -8.01 -8.14
N VAL A 341 -0.16 -7.93 -8.75
CA VAL A 341 0.69 -9.08 -9.06
C VAL A 341 2.11 -8.79 -8.61
N VAL A 342 2.68 -9.71 -7.82
CA VAL A 342 4.12 -9.78 -7.56
C VAL A 342 4.66 -11.02 -8.26
N VAL A 343 5.63 -10.84 -9.16
CA VAL A 343 6.14 -11.92 -10.02
C VAL A 343 7.67 -11.84 -10.13
N PRO A 344 8.40 -12.97 -10.02
CA PRO A 344 9.83 -12.99 -10.32
C PRO A 344 10.11 -12.59 -11.77
N LEU A 345 11.27 -11.97 -11.99
CA LEU A 345 11.72 -11.66 -13.34
C LEU A 345 12.24 -12.91 -14.04
N GLY A 346 11.86 -13.06 -15.32
CA GLY A 346 12.42 -14.05 -16.23
C GLY A 346 13.71 -13.57 -16.89
N ALA A 347 14.23 -14.39 -17.82
CA ALA A 347 15.49 -14.13 -18.50
C ALA A 347 15.51 -12.73 -19.16
N GLY A 348 16.55 -11.94 -18.87
CA GLY A 348 16.70 -10.57 -19.39
C GLY A 348 15.78 -9.51 -18.75
N GLY A 349 15.18 -9.81 -17.59
CA GLY A 349 14.25 -8.88 -16.90
C GLY A 349 12.84 -8.87 -17.49
N ASN A 350 12.42 -9.99 -18.09
CA ASN A 350 11.16 -10.11 -18.83
C ASN A 350 10.07 -10.84 -18.03
N VAL A 351 8.83 -10.40 -18.21
CA VAL A 351 7.60 -11.05 -17.71
C VAL A 351 6.66 -11.32 -18.87
N SER A 352 5.97 -12.46 -18.83
CA SER A 352 5.04 -12.90 -19.86
C SER A 352 3.59 -12.87 -19.35
N PHE A 353 2.72 -12.19 -20.10
CA PHE A 353 1.30 -12.00 -19.84
C PHE A 353 0.49 -12.81 -20.85
N TYR A 354 -0.02 -13.97 -20.42
CA TYR A 354 -0.85 -14.86 -21.24
C TYR A 354 -2.33 -14.50 -21.06
N THR A 355 -3.09 -14.42 -22.15
CA THR A 355 -4.54 -14.17 -22.11
C THR A 355 -5.32 -15.38 -22.62
N SER A 356 -6.21 -15.94 -21.79
CA SER A 356 -6.93 -17.17 -22.17
C SER A 356 -8.03 -16.93 -23.22
N SER A 357 -8.68 -15.76 -23.18
CA SER A 357 -9.82 -15.40 -24.06
C SER A 357 -9.57 -14.18 -24.94
N GLY A 358 -8.46 -13.47 -24.78
CA GLY A 358 -8.15 -12.22 -25.47
C GLY A 358 -8.79 -11.00 -24.80
N ALA A 359 -7.96 -10.15 -24.21
CA ALA A 359 -8.31 -8.85 -23.63
C ALA A 359 -7.14 -7.90 -23.83
N HIS A 360 -7.36 -6.58 -23.79
CA HIS A 360 -6.25 -5.66 -23.65
C HIS A 360 -5.69 -5.76 -22.23
N VAL A 361 -4.37 -5.86 -22.12
CA VAL A 361 -3.61 -5.77 -20.86
C VAL A 361 -3.04 -4.35 -20.73
N ILE A 362 -3.11 -3.80 -19.52
CA ILE A 362 -2.46 -2.58 -19.05
C ILE A 362 -1.64 -2.96 -17.81
N VAL A 363 -0.43 -2.45 -17.68
CA VAL A 363 0.46 -2.74 -16.54
C VAL A 363 1.00 -1.44 -15.97
N ASP A 364 0.64 -1.18 -14.70
CA ASP A 364 1.13 -0.06 -13.90
C ASP A 364 2.02 -0.63 -12.78
N VAL A 365 3.33 -0.35 -12.82
CA VAL A 365 4.29 -0.79 -11.79
C VAL A 365 4.12 0.07 -10.53
N VAL A 366 4.10 -0.56 -9.36
CA VAL A 366 3.97 0.10 -8.04
C VAL A 366 5.19 -0.09 -7.13
N GLY A 367 6.14 -0.93 -7.54
CA GLY A 367 7.41 -1.13 -6.86
C GLY A 367 8.15 -2.38 -7.34
N TYR A 368 9.30 -2.67 -6.75
CA TYR A 368 10.11 -3.85 -7.05
C TYR A 368 10.79 -4.40 -5.78
N PHE A 369 11.26 -5.64 -5.83
CA PHE A 369 12.06 -6.24 -4.78
C PHE A 369 13.49 -6.47 -5.25
N THR A 370 14.47 -6.18 -4.40
CA THR A 370 15.89 -6.37 -4.72
C THR A 370 16.26 -7.84 -4.97
N ASP A 371 17.37 -8.06 -5.69
CA ASP A 371 18.08 -9.34 -5.68
C ASP A 371 19.35 -9.29 -4.81
N GLN A 372 20.10 -10.40 -4.78
CA GLN A 372 21.28 -10.62 -3.94
C GLN A 372 22.49 -9.70 -4.22
N ASN A 373 22.48 -8.95 -5.34
CA ASN A 373 23.57 -8.05 -5.72
C ASN A 373 23.41 -6.65 -5.10
N ALA A 374 22.22 -6.29 -4.62
CA ALA A 374 21.97 -5.04 -3.92
C ALA A 374 22.72 -4.98 -2.57
N THR A 375 23.09 -3.77 -2.13
CA THR A 375 23.64 -3.55 -0.78
C THR A 375 22.68 -4.06 0.28
N ALA A 376 23.18 -4.60 1.40
CA ALA A 376 22.34 -5.01 2.52
C ALA A 376 21.90 -3.81 3.38
N SER A 377 20.63 -3.70 3.74
CA SER A 377 20.16 -2.79 4.80
C SER A 377 18.82 -3.26 5.42
N SER A 378 18.30 -2.46 6.36
CA SER A 378 17.02 -2.64 7.07
C SER A 378 15.80 -2.09 6.32
N THR A 379 15.95 -1.31 5.25
CA THR A 379 14.80 -0.75 4.50
C THR A 379 14.04 -1.81 3.71
N GLY A 380 12.80 -1.48 3.30
CA GLY A 380 12.02 -2.32 2.39
C GLY A 380 11.66 -3.70 2.95
N LEU A 381 11.97 -3.97 4.21
CA LEU A 381 11.59 -5.20 4.87
C LEU A 381 10.12 -5.10 5.27
N PHE A 382 9.37 -6.15 4.99
CA PHE A 382 7.97 -6.24 5.30
C PHE A 382 7.77 -6.57 6.78
N VAL A 383 6.81 -5.89 7.40
CA VAL A 383 6.24 -6.22 8.69
C VAL A 383 4.76 -6.53 8.49
N PRO A 384 4.31 -7.79 8.67
CA PRO A 384 2.89 -8.10 8.70
C PRO A 384 2.25 -7.51 9.97
N VAL A 385 1.03 -7.00 9.85
CA VAL A 385 0.21 -6.60 11.00
C VAL A 385 -1.06 -7.46 11.10
N THR A 386 -1.76 -7.38 12.23
CA THR A 386 -3.13 -7.94 12.31
C THR A 386 -4.06 -7.11 11.43
N PRO A 387 -4.77 -7.70 10.44
CA PRO A 387 -5.54 -6.91 9.47
C PRO A 387 -6.57 -5.98 10.12
N GLY A 388 -6.48 -4.68 9.80
CA GLY A 388 -7.24 -3.62 10.49
C GLY A 388 -7.82 -2.56 9.55
N ARG A 389 -8.99 -2.02 9.92
CA ARG A 389 -9.77 -1.05 9.13
C ARG A 389 -9.21 0.37 9.28
N LEU A 390 -8.50 0.87 8.28
CA LEU A 390 -7.99 2.26 8.24
C LEU A 390 -9.04 3.26 7.71
N LEU A 391 -9.88 2.82 6.77
CA LEU A 391 -10.97 3.63 6.21
C LEU A 391 -12.24 2.80 6.09
N ASP A 392 -13.36 3.35 6.54
CA ASP A 392 -14.72 2.91 6.17
C ASP A 392 -15.61 4.14 5.92
N SER A 393 -15.87 4.47 4.65
CA SER A 393 -16.70 5.65 4.34
C SER A 393 -18.21 5.40 4.45
N ARG A 394 -18.67 4.19 4.83
CA ARG A 394 -20.11 3.84 4.92
C ARG A 394 -20.87 4.53 6.06
N THR A 395 -20.14 5.18 6.98
CA THR A 395 -20.70 5.96 8.09
C THR A 395 -21.22 7.34 7.65
N GLY A 396 -20.81 7.82 6.46
CA GLY A 396 -21.24 9.09 5.87
C GLY A 396 -21.90 8.91 4.49
N PRO A 397 -22.04 9.98 3.68
CA PRO A 397 -22.46 9.87 2.29
C PRO A 397 -21.34 9.30 1.40
N ALA A 398 -21.69 8.45 0.43
CA ALA A 398 -20.72 7.89 -0.52
C ALA A 398 -19.90 8.99 -1.24
N PRO A 399 -18.56 8.97 -1.17
CA PRO A 399 -17.67 9.85 -1.94
C PRO A 399 -18.06 9.97 -3.41
N ALA A 400 -17.95 11.16 -3.99
CA ALA A 400 -18.33 11.39 -5.39
C ALA A 400 -17.24 10.89 -6.36
N GLY A 401 -17.60 10.69 -7.63
CA GLY A 401 -16.58 10.51 -8.66
C GLY A 401 -15.70 11.75 -8.77
N GLY A 402 -14.38 11.57 -8.77
CA GLY A 402 -13.39 12.63 -8.66
C GLY A 402 -12.94 12.95 -7.21
N SER A 403 -13.59 12.38 -6.19
CA SER A 403 -13.17 12.57 -4.80
C SER A 403 -11.84 11.86 -4.49
N GLN A 404 -11.07 12.47 -3.59
CA GLN A 404 -9.82 11.96 -3.03
C GLN A 404 -9.93 11.95 -1.50
N ALA A 405 -9.27 11.01 -0.84
CA ALA A 405 -9.13 10.94 0.60
C ALA A 405 -7.67 10.61 0.96
N ALA A 406 -7.00 11.54 1.64
CA ALA A 406 -5.68 11.31 2.20
C ALA A 406 -5.80 10.45 3.47
N LEU A 407 -5.02 9.37 3.57
CA LEU A 407 -5.06 8.42 4.68
C LEU A 407 -3.68 8.37 5.36
N SER A 408 -3.63 8.65 6.65
CA SER A 408 -2.42 8.51 7.49
C SER A 408 -2.43 7.16 8.21
N PRO A 409 -1.70 6.14 7.73
CA PRO A 409 -1.52 4.87 8.43
C PRO A 409 -0.59 4.99 9.65
N SER A 410 0.34 5.94 9.67
CA SER A 410 1.36 6.05 10.73
C SER A 410 0.75 6.19 12.12
N GLY A 411 1.32 5.47 13.08
CA GLY A 411 0.82 5.36 14.46
C GLY A 411 -0.48 4.57 14.61
N GLN A 412 -0.98 3.90 13.55
CA GLN A 412 -2.24 3.16 13.58
C GLN A 412 -2.07 1.70 13.19
N LEU A 413 -2.90 0.81 13.75
CA LEU A 413 -3.03 -0.59 13.34
C LEU A 413 -1.73 -1.42 13.36
N GLY A 414 -0.73 -1.01 14.15
CA GLY A 414 0.59 -1.64 14.22
C GLY A 414 1.63 -1.08 13.24
N VAL A 415 1.29 -0.03 12.47
CA VAL A 415 2.25 0.78 11.70
C VAL A 415 2.85 1.83 12.65
N PRO A 416 4.19 1.98 12.72
CA PRO A 416 4.84 2.98 13.58
C PRO A 416 4.59 4.42 13.09
N THR A 417 5.01 5.41 13.88
CA THR A 417 4.94 6.84 13.56
C THR A 417 5.92 7.26 12.47
N SER A 418 7.13 6.71 12.51
CA SER A 418 8.24 6.98 11.59
C SER A 418 8.83 5.68 11.02
N GLY A 419 9.77 5.78 10.06
CA GLY A 419 10.50 4.60 9.55
C GLY A 419 9.73 3.71 8.55
N VAL A 420 8.73 4.24 7.84
CA VAL A 420 7.89 3.49 6.88
C VAL A 420 8.02 4.05 5.46
N SER A 421 8.24 3.19 4.47
CA SER A 421 8.29 3.57 3.05
C SER A 421 6.99 3.30 2.28
N ALA A 422 6.21 2.30 2.69
CA ALA A 422 4.95 1.95 2.06
C ALA A 422 4.03 1.12 2.98
N VAL A 423 2.73 1.14 2.70
CA VAL A 423 1.75 0.23 3.32
C VAL A 423 1.18 -0.75 2.31
N PHE A 424 1.08 -2.02 2.72
CA PHE A 424 0.36 -3.07 2.01
C PHE A 424 -1.09 -3.06 2.52
N VAL A 425 -2.05 -2.84 1.62
CA VAL A 425 -3.47 -2.75 1.95
C VAL A 425 -4.32 -3.65 1.05
N ASN A 426 -5.54 -3.93 1.49
CA ASN A 426 -6.65 -4.41 0.67
C ASN A 426 -7.68 -3.30 0.54
N ALA A 427 -7.80 -2.73 -0.66
CA ALA A 427 -8.74 -1.65 -0.97
C ALA A 427 -10.02 -2.24 -1.55
N THR A 428 -11.18 -1.79 -1.06
CA THR A 428 -12.50 -2.31 -1.44
C THR A 428 -13.43 -1.17 -1.83
N ALA A 429 -14.00 -1.26 -3.03
CA ALA A 429 -15.16 -0.46 -3.44
C ALA A 429 -16.44 -1.19 -3.05
N THR A 430 -17.46 -0.48 -2.58
CA THR A 430 -18.80 -1.05 -2.31
C THR A 430 -19.91 -0.04 -2.59
N GLN A 431 -21.12 -0.53 -2.86
CA GLN A 431 -22.31 0.30 -3.14
C GLN A 431 -22.06 1.32 -4.26
N THR A 432 -21.36 0.87 -5.31
CA THR A 432 -21.02 1.66 -6.51
C THR A 432 -22.28 2.17 -7.22
N THR A 433 -22.23 3.31 -7.90
CA THR A 433 -23.36 3.82 -8.71
C THR A 433 -23.25 3.54 -10.21
N GLY A 434 -22.24 2.78 -10.63
CA GLY A 434 -21.94 2.50 -12.04
C GLY A 434 -20.48 2.07 -12.20
N ALA A 435 -20.05 1.80 -13.44
CA ALA A 435 -18.67 1.43 -13.73
C ALA A 435 -17.65 2.50 -13.31
N GLY A 436 -16.46 2.08 -12.88
CA GLY A 436 -15.42 2.97 -12.40
C GLY A 436 -14.25 2.23 -11.77
N TYR A 437 -13.43 2.98 -11.02
CA TYR A 437 -12.30 2.43 -10.29
C TYR A 437 -11.93 3.23 -9.04
N LEU A 438 -11.24 2.55 -8.11
CA LEU A 438 -10.39 3.18 -7.09
C LEU A 438 -8.94 3.22 -7.56
N GLN A 439 -8.16 4.16 -7.04
CA GLN A 439 -6.73 4.28 -7.28
C GLN A 439 -6.03 4.68 -5.96
N LEU A 440 -4.94 4.01 -5.61
CA LEU A 440 -4.07 4.34 -4.48
C LEU A 440 -2.74 4.91 -4.98
N PHE A 441 -2.26 6.01 -4.39
CA PHE A 441 -0.97 6.63 -4.73
C PHE A 441 -0.39 7.43 -3.54
N PRO A 442 0.93 7.76 -3.53
CA PRO A 442 1.51 8.61 -2.49
C PRO A 442 0.95 10.04 -2.51
N GLU A 443 0.61 10.57 -1.33
CA GLU A 443 0.12 11.95 -1.15
C GLU A 443 1.13 12.99 -1.69
N GLY A 444 0.63 14.03 -2.36
CA GLY A 444 1.44 15.06 -3.03
C GLY A 444 2.24 14.60 -4.27
N ARG A 445 2.49 13.29 -4.44
CA ARG A 445 3.45 12.73 -5.41
C ARG A 445 2.84 11.80 -6.47
N GLY A 446 1.53 11.54 -6.39
CA GLY A 446 0.77 10.78 -7.38
C GLY A 446 -0.11 11.64 -8.29
N VAL A 447 -0.65 11.03 -9.36
CA VAL A 447 -1.56 11.69 -10.30
C VAL A 447 -2.91 10.95 -10.32
N ALA A 448 -3.97 11.65 -9.93
CA ALA A 448 -5.33 11.12 -9.91
C ALA A 448 -5.80 10.72 -11.32
N GLY A 449 -6.32 9.51 -11.46
CA GLY A 449 -6.76 8.90 -12.71
C GLY A 449 -5.66 8.33 -13.61
N ALA A 450 -4.39 8.40 -13.20
CA ALA A 450 -3.28 7.83 -13.99
C ALA A 450 -3.30 6.30 -14.05
N SER A 451 -3.66 5.64 -12.94
CA SER A 451 -3.75 4.17 -12.79
C SER A 451 -5.10 3.76 -12.18
N SER A 452 -5.41 2.46 -12.17
CA SER A 452 -6.58 1.91 -11.47
C SER A 452 -6.22 0.70 -10.62
N SER A 453 -6.42 0.81 -9.30
CA SER A 453 -6.13 -0.23 -8.30
C SER A 453 -7.28 -1.23 -8.16
N VAL A 454 -8.53 -0.78 -8.14
CA VAL A 454 -9.73 -1.63 -8.03
C VAL A 454 -10.68 -1.23 -9.14
N ASN A 455 -11.07 -2.12 -10.05
CA ASN A 455 -12.10 -1.82 -11.07
C ASN A 455 -13.44 -2.45 -10.69
N PHE A 456 -14.53 -1.74 -11.00
CA PHE A 456 -15.90 -2.21 -10.84
C PHE A 456 -16.71 -1.83 -12.09
N THR A 457 -17.67 -2.67 -12.48
CA THR A 457 -18.30 -2.66 -13.81
C THR A 457 -19.77 -2.23 -13.83
N GLY A 458 -20.39 -2.09 -12.66
CA GLY A 458 -21.81 -1.86 -12.52
C GLY A 458 -22.17 -1.18 -11.20
N ALA A 459 -23.46 -0.99 -10.96
CA ALA A 459 -23.98 -0.41 -9.74
C ALA A 459 -24.30 -1.47 -8.68
N GLY A 460 -24.12 -1.15 -7.41
CA GLY A 460 -24.32 -2.03 -6.26
C GLY A 460 -23.18 -3.04 -6.02
N GLU A 461 -22.17 -3.08 -6.89
CA GLU A 461 -21.05 -4.02 -6.78
C GLU A 461 -20.26 -3.82 -5.48
N THR A 462 -19.60 -4.88 -5.04
CA THR A 462 -18.54 -4.84 -4.02
C THR A 462 -17.35 -5.61 -4.56
N VAL A 463 -16.19 -4.95 -4.65
CA VAL A 463 -14.97 -5.49 -5.26
C VAL A 463 -13.77 -5.06 -4.42
N ALA A 464 -12.91 -6.01 -4.08
CA ALA A 464 -11.63 -5.78 -3.42
C ALA A 464 -10.47 -6.11 -4.35
N ASN A 465 -9.35 -5.40 -4.18
CA ASN A 465 -8.03 -5.80 -4.67
C ASN A 465 -6.97 -5.41 -3.63
N ALA A 466 -5.90 -6.20 -3.54
CA ALA A 466 -4.68 -5.79 -2.86
C ALA A 466 -4.05 -4.56 -3.56
N SER A 467 -3.30 -3.78 -2.80
CA SER A 467 -2.54 -2.64 -3.31
C SER A 467 -1.39 -2.35 -2.36
N ILE A 468 -0.27 -1.87 -2.89
CA ILE A 468 0.81 -1.31 -2.08
C ILE A 468 0.88 0.18 -2.39
N GLY A 469 0.75 1.02 -1.37
CA GLY A 469 0.87 2.46 -1.48
C GLY A 469 2.20 2.92 -0.90
N ALA A 470 3.07 3.48 -1.74
CA ALA A 470 4.21 4.27 -1.27
C ALA A 470 3.70 5.43 -0.41
N LEU A 471 4.39 5.74 0.70
CA LEU A 471 4.03 6.91 1.50
C LEU A 471 4.49 8.21 0.80
N GLY A 472 3.61 9.20 0.82
CA GLY A 472 3.85 10.54 0.30
C GLY A 472 4.00 11.58 1.40
N ASP A 473 3.59 12.81 1.13
CA ASP A 473 3.87 13.94 2.02
C ASP A 473 3.09 13.87 3.36
N GLY A 474 3.84 13.88 4.46
CA GLY A 474 3.31 13.63 5.81
C GLY A 474 2.80 12.20 6.00
N ASP A 475 3.56 11.24 5.48
CA ASP A 475 3.36 9.78 5.58
C ASP A 475 1.97 9.28 5.15
N ARG A 476 1.41 9.92 4.12
CA ARG A 476 0.05 9.68 3.63
C ARG A 476 -0.01 8.93 2.30
N VAL A 477 -1.07 8.14 2.15
CA VAL A 477 -1.52 7.59 0.86
C VAL A 477 -2.86 8.21 0.47
N THR A 478 -2.99 8.67 -0.76
CA THR A 478 -4.26 9.16 -1.31
C THR A 478 -5.05 8.00 -1.91
N LEU A 479 -6.31 7.88 -1.52
CA LEU A 479 -7.29 7.03 -2.20
C LEU A 479 -8.24 7.89 -3.05
N TYR A 480 -8.19 7.71 -4.36
CA TYR A 480 -9.07 8.34 -5.35
C TYR A 480 -10.18 7.39 -5.79
N THR A 481 -11.34 7.93 -6.17
CA THR A 481 -12.40 7.18 -6.86
C THR A 481 -12.92 7.90 -8.10
N SER A 482 -13.04 7.19 -9.22
CA SER A 482 -13.53 7.77 -10.49
C SER A 482 -15.04 7.99 -10.51
N THR A 483 -15.78 7.22 -9.70
CA THR A 483 -17.24 7.07 -9.76
C THR A 483 -17.78 6.94 -8.34
N ARG A 484 -19.00 7.42 -8.06
CA ARG A 484 -19.53 7.38 -6.69
C ARG A 484 -19.60 5.93 -6.16
N ALA A 485 -18.91 5.70 -5.05
CA ALA A 485 -18.82 4.42 -4.35
C ALA A 485 -18.42 4.68 -2.89
N HIS A 486 -18.79 3.79 -1.98
CA HIS A 486 -18.14 3.71 -0.67
C HIS A 486 -16.77 3.04 -0.80
N MET A 487 -15.84 3.48 0.06
CA MET A 487 -14.43 3.12 0.03
C MET A 487 -14.03 2.55 1.38
N LEU A 488 -13.42 1.38 1.34
CA LEU A 488 -12.96 0.62 2.49
C LEU A 488 -11.48 0.27 2.31
N VAL A 489 -10.66 0.47 3.34
CA VAL A 489 -9.24 0.10 3.33
C VAL A 489 -8.91 -0.72 4.56
N ASP A 490 -8.35 -1.91 4.34
CA ASP A 490 -7.75 -2.77 5.38
C ASP A 490 -6.23 -2.74 5.23
N VAL A 491 -5.49 -2.43 6.29
CA VAL A 491 -4.01 -2.56 6.32
C VAL A 491 -3.65 -4.01 6.60
N LEU A 492 -2.70 -4.56 5.85
CA LEU A 492 -2.19 -5.94 5.97
C LEU A 492 -0.73 -6.00 6.48
N GLY A 493 0.01 -4.91 6.30
CA GLY A 493 1.38 -4.74 6.78
C GLY A 493 2.01 -3.48 6.22
N TYR A 494 3.27 -3.24 6.57
CA TYR A 494 4.04 -2.10 6.07
C TYR A 494 5.44 -2.53 5.64
N PHE A 495 6.12 -1.67 4.89
CA PHE A 495 7.51 -1.82 4.50
C PHE A 495 8.35 -0.73 5.17
N THR A 496 9.48 -1.10 5.77
CA THR A 496 10.39 -0.14 6.43
C THR A 496 11.00 0.86 5.44
N SER A 497 11.40 2.03 5.93
CA SER A 497 12.43 2.88 5.30
C SER A 497 13.75 2.69 6.06
N GLU A 498 14.78 3.52 5.81
CA GLU A 498 15.69 3.83 6.93
C GLU A 498 14.88 4.73 7.87
N SER A 499 15.02 4.57 9.18
CA SER A 499 14.50 5.55 10.13
C SER A 499 15.26 6.86 9.91
N SER A 500 14.59 7.86 9.33
CA SER A 500 15.05 9.24 9.36
C SER A 500 14.85 9.80 10.77
N VAL A 501 15.64 9.28 11.70
CA VAL A 501 15.92 9.92 12.98
C VAL A 501 16.37 11.33 12.64
N ASP A 502 15.75 12.34 13.24
CA ASP A 502 16.17 13.72 13.01
C ASP A 502 17.67 13.86 13.35
N PRO A 503 18.48 14.57 12.55
CA PRO A 503 19.91 14.76 12.86
C PRO A 503 20.19 15.29 14.27
N VAL A 504 19.24 16.01 14.89
CA VAL A 504 19.27 16.46 16.29
C VAL A 504 19.21 15.28 17.28
N LEU A 505 18.51 14.20 16.93
CA LEU A 505 18.37 12.99 17.75
C LEU A 505 19.43 11.92 17.43
N GLU A 506 20.25 12.10 16.39
CA GLU A 506 21.29 11.14 16.02
C GLU A 506 22.30 10.95 17.17
N GLY A 507 22.57 9.70 17.55
CA GLY A 507 23.47 9.37 18.66
C GLY A 507 22.82 9.33 20.06
N LEU A 508 21.56 9.74 20.23
CA LEU A 508 20.83 9.46 21.48
C LEU A 508 20.71 7.95 21.70
N GLN A 509 20.99 7.49 22.93
CA GLN A 509 20.91 6.07 23.28
C GLN A 509 19.57 5.75 23.94
N VAL A 510 18.77 4.89 23.29
CA VAL A 510 17.54 4.36 23.88
C VAL A 510 17.87 3.36 24.98
N ARG A 511 17.28 3.57 26.17
CA ARG A 511 17.51 2.78 27.38
C ARG A 511 17.07 1.32 27.20
N GLY A 512 18.00 0.39 27.40
CA GLY A 512 17.74 -1.05 27.27
C GLY A 512 16.80 -1.62 28.35
N ALA A 513 15.99 -2.61 27.95
CA ALA A 513 15.11 -3.36 28.85
C ALA A 513 15.94 -4.25 29.80
N GLY A 514 16.15 -3.77 31.03
CA GLY A 514 16.93 -4.47 32.07
C GLY A 514 17.79 -3.55 32.94
N GLU A 515 17.96 -2.28 32.54
CA GLU A 515 18.70 -1.28 33.32
C GLU A 515 18.12 -1.10 34.74
N PRO A 516 18.96 -1.00 35.79
CA PRO A 516 18.49 -0.94 37.17
C PRO A 516 17.73 0.35 37.47
N SER A 517 16.67 0.24 38.27
CA SER A 517 16.05 1.39 38.93
C SER A 517 16.77 1.63 40.25
N VAL A 518 17.41 2.79 40.39
CA VAL A 518 18.17 3.20 41.57
C VAL A 518 17.45 4.36 42.25
N THR A 519 17.27 4.31 43.57
CA THR A 519 16.55 5.37 44.30
C THR A 519 17.24 6.72 44.13
N TYR A 520 16.47 7.73 43.73
CA TYR A 520 16.94 9.11 43.62
C TYR A 520 17.00 9.78 45.00
N ASP A 521 18.09 10.49 45.27
CA ASP A 521 18.26 11.37 46.43
C ASP A 521 18.82 12.72 45.98
N ARG A 522 18.01 13.78 46.11
CA ARG A 522 18.39 15.17 45.75
C ARG A 522 19.55 15.69 46.60
N ALA A 523 19.77 15.19 47.82
CA ALA A 523 20.90 15.60 48.65
C ALA A 523 22.26 15.16 48.08
N THR A 524 22.28 14.27 47.08
CA THR A 524 23.51 13.86 46.37
C THR A 524 23.88 14.75 45.17
N TRP A 525 23.10 15.80 44.92
CA TRP A 525 23.29 16.76 43.82
C TRP A 525 23.53 18.16 44.40
N ASN A 526 24.78 18.57 44.56
CA ASN A 526 25.10 19.92 45.03
C ASN A 526 24.80 20.93 43.92
N HIS A 527 24.04 21.98 44.23
CA HIS A 527 23.56 22.97 43.26
C HIS A 527 23.43 24.35 43.89
N TRP A 528 23.49 25.40 43.05
CA TRP A 528 23.67 26.80 43.44
C TRP A 528 25.06 27.03 44.05
N THR A 529 26.11 26.71 43.29
CA THR A 529 27.50 26.97 43.66
C THR A 529 27.98 28.33 43.15
N ASP A 530 28.47 29.18 44.04
CA ASP A 530 29.44 30.24 43.71
C ASP A 530 30.75 29.55 43.28
N ALA A 531 31.12 29.71 42.00
CA ALA A 531 32.15 28.92 41.34
C ALA A 531 33.49 29.66 41.13
N ASP A 532 33.47 30.99 41.07
CA ASP A 532 34.67 31.82 40.92
C ASP A 532 35.01 32.64 42.19
N GLY A 533 34.08 32.71 43.15
CA GLY A 533 34.25 33.31 44.47
C GLY A 533 33.79 34.77 44.56
N ASP A 534 32.94 35.25 43.66
CA ASP A 534 32.48 36.64 43.61
C ASP A 534 31.26 36.96 44.51
N CYS A 535 30.64 35.91 45.09
CA CYS A 535 29.38 35.85 45.87
C CYS A 535 28.08 35.61 45.09
N GLN A 536 28.08 35.54 43.77
CA GLN A 536 26.91 35.19 42.97
C GLN A 536 26.86 33.67 42.76
N ASP A 537 25.74 33.04 43.13
CA ASP A 537 25.55 31.60 42.89
C ASP A 537 25.13 31.33 41.44
N THR A 538 25.14 30.06 41.04
CA THR A 538 24.74 29.63 39.69
C THR A 538 23.36 30.13 39.26
N ARG A 539 22.43 30.38 40.19
CA ARG A 539 21.12 30.96 39.86
C ARG A 539 21.22 32.45 39.56
N ALA A 540 22.02 33.19 40.34
CA ALA A 540 22.30 34.59 40.01
C ALA A 540 22.97 34.70 38.63
N GLU A 541 23.94 33.83 38.33
CA GLU A 541 24.63 33.81 37.04
C GLU A 541 23.70 33.58 35.84
N VAL A 542 22.81 32.57 35.87
CA VAL A 542 21.83 32.37 34.77
C VAL A 542 20.90 33.57 34.63
N LEU A 543 20.39 34.11 35.75
CA LEU A 543 19.54 35.32 35.71
C LEU A 543 20.27 36.54 35.13
N ILE A 544 21.59 36.66 35.31
CA ILE A 544 22.39 37.73 34.72
C ILE A 544 22.64 37.49 33.23
N ALA A 545 23.01 36.27 32.86
CA ALA A 545 23.34 35.89 31.48
C ALA A 545 22.13 35.99 30.52
N GLU A 546 20.94 35.57 30.97
CA GLU A 546 19.72 35.55 30.15
C GLU A 546 18.92 36.85 30.16
N SER A 547 19.26 37.82 31.03
CA SER A 547 18.53 39.09 31.09
C SER A 547 18.83 39.94 29.85
N THR A 548 17.86 40.02 28.95
CA THR A 548 17.87 40.86 27.73
C THR A 548 17.94 42.38 28.03
N GLY A 549 17.70 42.77 29.29
CA GLY A 549 17.84 44.13 29.80
C GLY A 549 18.82 44.22 30.99
N PRO A 550 19.18 45.44 31.43
CA PRO A 550 20.06 45.61 32.58
C PRO A 550 19.42 45.08 33.87
N VAL A 551 20.13 44.19 34.57
CA VAL A 551 19.72 43.68 35.89
C VAL A 551 19.88 44.71 37.00
N VAL A 552 19.09 44.54 38.07
CA VAL A 552 19.26 45.22 39.35
C VAL A 552 19.62 44.17 40.41
N LEU A 553 20.78 44.34 41.04
CA LEU A 553 21.27 43.47 42.11
C LEU A 553 20.86 43.98 43.50
N THR A 554 20.98 43.12 44.51
CA THR A 554 20.89 43.48 45.93
C THR A 554 22.02 44.44 46.35
N ALA A 555 21.87 45.08 47.52
CA ALA A 555 22.80 46.11 47.98
C ALA A 555 24.22 45.60 48.34
N ASP A 556 24.39 44.29 48.47
CA ASP A 556 25.64 43.56 48.63
C ASP A 556 26.20 43.01 47.30
N GLY A 557 25.40 43.00 46.23
CA GLY A 557 25.75 42.49 44.89
C GLY A 557 25.37 41.02 44.64
N CYS A 558 25.18 40.22 45.69
CA CYS A 558 25.16 38.75 45.60
C CYS A 558 23.86 38.11 45.06
N SER A 559 22.86 38.89 44.62
CA SER A 559 21.58 38.34 44.15
C SER A 559 20.84 39.29 43.22
N VAL A 560 20.19 38.74 42.19
CA VAL A 560 19.35 39.49 41.25
C VAL A 560 17.97 39.79 41.87
N VAL A 561 17.50 41.02 41.72
CA VAL A 561 16.17 41.49 42.15
C VAL A 561 15.22 41.61 40.95
N SER A 562 15.67 42.25 39.87
CA SER A 562 14.86 42.47 38.66
C SER A 562 15.72 42.61 37.41
N GLY A 563 15.09 42.49 36.23
CA GLY A 563 15.75 42.42 34.93
C GLY A 563 14.73 42.36 33.79
N THR A 564 15.03 41.66 32.69
CA THR A 564 14.06 41.38 31.61
C THR A 564 14.37 40.06 30.92
N TRP A 565 13.58 39.04 31.23
CA TRP A 565 13.70 37.69 30.68
C TRP A 565 12.52 37.36 29.78
N VAL A 566 12.71 36.44 28.83
CA VAL A 566 11.63 35.84 28.05
C VAL A 566 11.62 34.36 28.40
N ASP A 567 10.54 33.89 29.02
CA ASP A 567 10.39 32.49 29.41
C ASP A 567 10.34 31.60 28.16
N PRO A 568 11.28 30.65 27.98
CA PRO A 568 11.36 29.83 26.77
C PRO A 568 10.18 28.86 26.62
N PHE A 569 9.39 28.60 27.65
CA PHE A 569 8.28 27.65 27.59
C PHE A 569 6.91 28.29 27.31
N SER A 570 6.78 29.62 27.47
CA SER A 570 5.54 30.36 27.18
C SER A 570 5.70 31.55 26.21
N GLY A 571 6.94 31.99 25.94
CA GLY A 571 7.22 33.20 25.16
C GLY A 571 6.87 34.51 25.87
N LEU A 572 6.49 34.48 27.16
CA LEU A 572 6.09 35.65 27.93
C LEU A 572 7.31 36.34 28.59
N THR A 573 7.22 37.66 28.74
CA THR A 573 8.29 38.49 29.33
C THR A 573 8.08 38.70 30.82
N TRP A 574 9.13 38.46 31.61
CA TRP A 574 9.16 38.58 33.07
C TRP A 574 10.20 39.60 33.53
N HIS A 575 9.97 40.20 34.71
CA HIS A 575 10.73 41.37 35.18
C HIS A 575 11.21 41.29 36.63
N GLN A 576 10.61 40.49 37.51
CA GLN A 576 11.14 40.25 38.86
C GLN A 576 11.86 38.90 38.88
N ALA A 577 13.01 38.83 39.55
CA ALA A 577 13.69 37.57 39.77
C ALA A 577 12.93 36.63 40.73
N SER A 578 11.94 37.13 41.47
CA SER A 578 11.04 36.34 42.32
C SER A 578 10.07 35.45 41.55
N ASP A 579 9.80 35.78 40.29
CA ASP A 579 8.75 35.18 39.48
C ASP A 579 9.32 34.08 38.54
N LEU A 580 10.63 33.82 38.64
CA LEU A 580 11.40 32.92 37.80
C LEU A 580 12.20 31.94 38.65
N ASP A 581 12.03 30.64 38.40
CA ASP A 581 12.97 29.60 38.81
C ASP A 581 14.12 29.48 37.78
N ILE A 582 15.19 28.77 38.15
CA ILE A 582 16.12 28.20 37.16
C ILE A 582 15.81 26.71 37.06
N ASP A 583 15.41 26.29 35.87
CA ASP A 583 15.05 24.92 35.54
C ASP A 583 16.26 24.18 34.97
N HIS A 584 16.49 22.96 35.46
CA HIS A 584 17.38 22.00 34.81
C HIS A 584 16.61 21.41 33.62
N LEU A 585 16.93 21.84 32.39
CA LEU A 585 16.12 21.52 31.20
C LEU A 585 15.85 20.01 31.09
N VAL A 586 16.88 19.19 31.34
CA VAL A 586 16.72 17.78 31.72
C VAL A 586 16.79 17.69 33.25
N PRO A 587 15.67 17.43 33.97
CA PRO A 587 15.65 17.54 35.43
C PRO A 587 16.60 16.56 36.12
N LEU A 588 17.21 16.95 37.25
CA LEU A 588 18.20 16.14 37.99
C LEU A 588 17.75 14.70 38.29
N LYS A 589 16.44 14.47 38.53
CA LYS A 589 15.89 13.11 38.68
C LYS A 589 15.79 12.37 37.35
N ASN A 590 15.36 13.00 36.27
CA ASN A 590 15.33 12.40 34.93
C ASN A 590 16.77 12.04 34.50
N ALA A 591 17.74 12.94 34.70
CA ALA A 591 19.16 12.64 34.49
C ALA A 591 19.64 11.43 35.32
N HIS A 592 19.31 11.37 36.63
CA HIS A 592 19.60 10.22 37.50
C HIS A 592 19.04 8.92 36.92
N ASP A 593 17.75 8.92 36.56
CA ASP A 593 17.07 7.74 36.00
C ASP A 593 17.64 7.34 34.63
N SER A 594 18.12 8.30 33.83
CA SER A 594 18.75 8.11 32.52
C SER A 594 20.21 7.64 32.54
N GLY A 595 20.82 7.49 33.72
CA GLY A 595 22.16 6.92 33.88
C GLY A 595 23.03 7.63 34.92
N ALA A 596 22.73 8.88 35.27
CA ALA A 596 23.52 9.65 36.22
C ALA A 596 23.45 9.13 37.67
N TRP A 597 22.60 8.14 37.96
CA TRP A 597 22.69 7.36 39.20
C TRP A 597 24.10 6.82 39.45
N SER A 598 24.84 6.50 38.37
CA SER A 598 26.19 5.94 38.38
C SER A 598 27.32 6.97 38.59
N TRP A 599 27.01 8.27 38.46
CA TRP A 599 28.01 9.33 38.50
C TRP A 599 28.55 9.61 39.91
N GLY A 600 29.83 9.99 39.99
CA GLY A 600 30.43 10.51 41.21
C GLY A 600 29.89 11.90 41.58
N ALA A 601 30.04 12.29 42.85
CA ALA A 601 29.50 13.55 43.39
C ALA A 601 29.92 14.78 42.57
N THR A 602 31.21 14.90 42.23
CA THR A 602 31.74 16.01 41.43
C THR A 602 31.09 16.11 40.05
N THR A 603 30.79 14.99 39.38
CA THR A 603 30.13 15.00 38.07
C THR A 603 28.66 15.43 38.18
N LYS A 604 27.96 15.02 39.25
CA LYS A 604 26.60 15.47 39.56
C LYS A 604 26.55 16.97 39.88
N GLU A 605 27.56 17.45 40.60
CA GLU A 605 27.76 18.86 40.93
C GLU A 605 28.11 19.69 39.68
N THR A 606 29.00 19.22 38.80
CA THR A 606 29.24 19.89 37.50
C THR A 606 27.96 19.99 36.67
N TYR A 607 27.23 18.88 36.48
CA TYR A 607 25.98 18.87 35.71
C TYR A 607 24.89 19.78 36.30
N ALA A 608 24.75 19.78 37.63
CA ALA A 608 23.72 20.60 38.29
C ALA A 608 24.05 22.10 38.33
N ASN A 609 25.26 22.50 37.93
CA ASN A 609 25.71 23.89 37.85
C ASN A 609 26.39 24.21 36.50
N ASP A 610 25.98 23.53 35.42
CA ASP A 610 26.62 23.70 34.11
C ASP A 610 26.20 25.03 33.45
N LEU A 611 27.12 26.01 33.49
CA LEU A 611 27.02 27.30 32.80
C LEU A 611 27.75 27.30 31.44
N THR A 612 28.28 26.15 31.01
CA THR A 612 29.04 26.02 29.75
C THR A 612 28.19 25.53 28.58
N ASN A 613 27.14 24.73 28.86
CA ASN A 613 26.06 24.45 27.93
C ASN A 613 24.86 25.40 28.23
N PRO A 614 24.49 26.32 27.32
CA PRO A 614 23.42 27.30 27.54
C PRO A 614 22.01 26.69 27.54
N ASP A 615 21.85 25.45 27.11
CA ASP A 615 20.58 24.71 27.15
C ASP A 615 20.39 23.95 28.48
N ALA A 616 21.42 23.84 29.34
CA ALA A 616 21.36 23.01 30.55
C ALA A 616 20.56 23.65 31.70
N LEU A 617 20.62 24.97 31.83
CA LEU A 617 20.00 25.77 32.88
C LEU A 617 19.32 27.00 32.27
N VAL A 618 18.00 27.15 32.47
CA VAL A 618 17.20 28.24 31.86
C VAL A 618 16.26 28.90 32.87
N ALA A 619 16.03 30.21 32.75
CA ALA A 619 15.09 30.96 33.59
C ALA A 619 13.65 30.84 33.07
N VAL A 620 12.78 30.27 33.91
CA VAL A 620 11.43 29.84 33.56
C VAL A 620 10.45 30.32 34.62
N GLU A 621 9.20 30.65 34.25
CA GLU A 621 8.16 31.00 35.22
C GLU A 621 7.98 29.91 36.28
N ASP A 622 7.89 30.30 37.55
CA ASP A 622 7.94 29.36 38.68
C ASP A 622 6.82 28.31 38.61
N GLY A 623 5.60 28.72 38.24
CA GLY A 623 4.45 27.84 38.02
C GLY A 623 4.66 26.80 36.92
N LEU A 624 5.28 27.16 35.79
CA LEU A 624 5.60 26.27 34.68
C LEU A 624 6.75 25.32 35.04
N ASN A 625 7.79 25.80 35.72
CA ASN A 625 8.85 24.94 36.26
C ASN A 625 8.27 23.90 37.25
N GLN A 626 7.42 24.33 38.18
CA GLN A 626 6.70 23.44 39.10
C GLN A 626 5.75 22.47 38.35
N SER A 627 5.15 22.92 37.25
CA SER A 627 4.30 22.11 36.36
C SER A 627 5.09 21.08 35.54
N LYS A 628 6.38 21.32 35.26
CA LYS A 628 7.31 20.35 34.66
C LYS A 628 7.87 19.38 35.71
N GLY A 629 8.54 19.90 36.74
CA GLY A 629 9.04 19.17 37.90
C GLY A 629 10.17 18.17 37.61
N SER A 630 9.82 16.95 37.21
CA SER A 630 10.81 15.90 36.86
C SER A 630 10.39 14.98 35.72
N ARG A 631 9.38 15.42 34.96
CA ARG A 631 8.80 14.73 33.80
C ARG A 631 9.73 14.80 32.58
N GLY A 632 9.64 13.80 31.71
CA GLY A 632 10.23 13.84 30.36
C GLY A 632 9.30 14.53 29.35
N PRO A 633 9.75 14.78 28.10
CA PRO A 633 8.94 15.29 26.98
C PRO A 633 7.70 14.43 26.67
N ASP A 634 7.65 13.19 27.14
CA ASP A 634 6.53 12.26 27.03
C ASP A 634 5.46 12.46 28.12
N GLU A 635 5.83 12.96 29.28
CA GLU A 635 4.93 13.25 30.41
C GLU A 635 4.57 14.75 30.54
N TRP A 636 5.38 15.67 30.00
CA TRP A 636 5.14 17.12 29.98
C TRP A 636 5.78 17.79 28.76
N LYS A 637 5.12 18.79 28.20
CA LYS A 637 5.64 19.64 27.10
C LYS A 637 5.37 21.12 27.42
N PRO A 638 6.16 22.06 26.86
CA PRO A 638 5.83 23.49 26.92
C PRO A 638 4.39 23.76 26.43
N PRO A 639 3.64 24.66 27.09
CA PRO A 639 2.27 25.00 26.67
C PRO A 639 2.22 25.77 25.34
N ALA A 640 3.31 26.42 24.94
CA ALA A 640 3.48 27.03 23.62
C ALA A 640 4.00 25.97 22.62
N GLU A 641 3.23 25.70 21.57
CA GLU A 641 3.58 24.70 20.53
C GLU A 641 4.76 25.17 19.67
N ASP A 642 4.92 26.48 19.48
CA ASP A 642 6.06 27.10 18.81
C ASP A 642 7.38 27.00 19.61
N ALA A 643 7.31 26.70 20.92
CA ALA A 643 8.49 26.38 21.72
C ALA A 643 8.96 24.91 21.58
N TRP A 644 8.16 24.02 20.96
CA TRP A 644 8.46 22.58 20.94
C TRP A 644 9.73 22.21 20.18
N CYS A 645 9.94 22.79 19.00
CA CYS A 645 11.15 22.61 18.19
C CYS A 645 12.43 22.97 18.97
N GLY A 646 12.42 24.12 19.66
CA GLY A 646 13.54 24.57 20.50
C GLY A 646 13.77 23.66 21.71
N TYR A 647 12.70 23.39 22.49
CA TYR A 647 12.78 22.54 23.68
C TYR A 647 13.29 21.12 23.37
N ALA A 648 12.81 20.51 22.28
CA ALA A 648 13.24 19.17 21.89
C ALA A 648 14.69 19.12 21.42
N THR A 649 15.15 20.18 20.72
CA THR A 649 16.55 20.33 20.32
C THR A 649 17.46 20.45 21.54
N ALA A 650 17.16 21.40 22.42
CA ALA A 650 17.91 21.66 23.64
C ALA A 650 17.94 20.42 24.58
N TRP A 651 16.83 19.69 24.72
CA TRP A 651 16.76 18.44 25.48
C TRP A 651 17.65 17.34 24.87
N ALA A 652 17.69 17.21 23.53
CA ALA A 652 18.57 16.25 22.86
C ALA A 652 20.06 16.58 23.08
N THR A 653 20.45 17.85 22.90
CA THR A 653 21.82 18.34 23.16
C THR A 653 22.28 18.02 24.58
N VAL A 654 21.51 18.41 25.59
CA VAL A 654 21.86 18.19 27.01
C VAL A 654 21.98 16.69 27.34
N LYS A 655 21.16 15.83 26.72
CA LYS A 655 21.28 14.36 26.85
C LYS A 655 22.54 13.83 26.17
N GLN A 656 22.86 14.29 24.95
CA GLN A 656 24.03 13.87 24.17
C GLN A 656 25.35 14.24 24.86
N ASP A 657 25.53 15.52 25.21
CA ASP A 657 26.74 16.04 25.88
C ASP A 657 27.01 15.31 27.20
N SER A 658 25.95 15.00 27.94
CA SER A 658 26.01 14.30 29.22
C SER A 658 26.08 12.76 29.11
N ALA A 659 26.05 12.20 27.89
CA ALA A 659 25.94 10.77 27.63
C ALA A 659 24.78 10.08 28.38
N LEU A 660 23.63 10.74 28.47
CA LEU A 660 22.41 10.27 29.13
C LEU A 660 21.50 9.50 28.15
N THR A 661 20.85 8.44 28.63
CA THR A 661 19.87 7.70 27.84
C THR A 661 18.51 8.41 27.76
N VAL A 662 17.73 8.08 26.74
CA VAL A 662 16.29 8.37 26.65
C VAL A 662 15.49 7.07 26.69
N THR A 663 14.27 7.10 27.21
CA THR A 663 13.29 6.03 26.99
C THR A 663 12.74 6.10 25.55
N GLN A 664 12.09 5.03 25.09
CA GLN A 664 11.42 5.07 23.78
C GLN A 664 10.30 6.11 23.75
N SER A 665 9.54 6.27 24.84
CA SER A 665 8.48 7.28 24.92
C SER A 665 9.02 8.71 24.87
N GLU A 666 10.13 9.00 25.58
CA GLU A 666 10.84 10.28 25.42
C GLU A 666 11.29 10.50 23.98
N LEU A 667 11.83 9.48 23.29
CA LEU A 667 12.26 9.60 21.89
C LEU A 667 11.08 9.85 20.93
N ASP A 668 10.01 9.07 21.04
CA ASP A 668 8.77 9.24 20.24
C ASP A 668 8.17 10.65 20.45
N ALA A 669 8.24 11.17 21.68
CA ALA A 669 7.77 12.50 22.04
C ALA A 669 8.65 13.62 21.47
N LEU A 670 9.97 13.41 21.38
CA LEU A 670 10.93 14.32 20.74
C LEU A 670 10.79 14.33 19.22
N GLU A 671 10.65 13.17 18.55
CA GLU A 671 10.31 13.11 17.12
C GLU A 671 9.04 13.92 16.82
N THR A 672 8.02 13.77 17.67
CA THR A 672 6.75 14.54 17.57
C THR A 672 6.94 16.05 17.75
N MET A 673 7.97 16.52 18.48
CA MET A 673 8.22 17.94 18.74
C MET A 673 9.14 18.58 17.71
N LEU A 674 10.12 17.84 17.18
CA LEU A 674 10.95 18.31 16.07
C LEU A 674 10.14 18.38 14.76
N ALA A 675 9.04 17.63 14.65
CA ALA A 675 8.07 17.78 13.57
C ALA A 675 7.29 19.12 13.58
N THR A 676 7.55 20.04 14.53
CA THR A 676 7.05 21.43 14.49
C THR A 676 8.10 22.44 14.01
N CYS A 677 9.28 21.98 13.57
CA CYS A 677 10.30 22.78 12.89
C CYS A 677 9.98 22.95 11.38
#